data_AF-A0A8H3C5V7-F1
#
_entry.id   AF-A0A8H3C5V7-F1
#
_cell.length_a   1.000
_cell.length_b   1.000
_cell.length_c   1.000
_cell.angle_alpha   90.00
_cell.angle_beta   90.00
_cell.angle_gamma   90.00
#
_symmetry.space_group_name_H-M   'P 1'
#
loop_
_entity.id
_entity.type
_entity.pdbx_description
1 polymer ?
#
loop_
_entity_poly.entity_id
_entity_poly.type
_entity_poly.pdbx_seq_one_letter_code
_entity_poly.pdbx_strand_id
1 'polypeptide(L)'
;MASTTPSGTYADPSKVFTIHGKGLTLSTREDIEPYIKQMREIKDLEEVHFGGNTLGVGACEAIAEVLKEVDTLKIADFHDIFTRRLITEIPQALSAICDALKDKKSLIELNLSDNAFGGRSAEPMVPFLTHNRHFQIFKLNNNGLGISGGKIIADALLANAEASKAQGIHPTPLRTIICGRNRLENGSAPFWAKAFAAHGGLTEVRMPQNGIRMEGIAEISQGLAKCPSLQVLDLQDNTCTESGSRAVAEALRSWPDLRTLNLSDCLLSPKGGIALATALKEGRCPKLETLKIQYGEWDHRAINILAEAIKEKLPNLTTLELNGNRADPEDECVTNVRDALESHDHADALDELDDMEEFDEEEAEREEEEAEVKRGDASDEEEEKEKEKDNKVTAQVNEKLDDAADMLAELMGKLLIIMHFCLALQLLFPLLWLVGFSNAVELQNSTSYSHSQPAQRIPNVNPAPGTNALADSIRTEQNGTLRALDMALLNSPQFTIGWNALFRQIRYNSTIPGDIRELSILRIAALQGAAYQWQQHESVGRSEGLTSTQLKLIRDPAFSPYGATVPSAFNSKQIAALKFADASTRNSHVYDDVWNGLAKQFPNAQQITELVLTVSAYNLVSRFLLAVSVDGVAEMQVPYPT
;
A
#
# COMPACT_ATOMS: atom_id res chain seq x y z
N MET A 1 24.47 11.53 -4.38
CA MET A 1 25.81 10.91 -4.39
C MET A 1 25.88 9.92 -5.54
N ALA A 2 27.11 9.67 -6.03
CA ALA A 2 27.52 8.99 -7.26
C ALA A 2 26.46 8.23 -8.10
N SER A 3 26.24 8.75 -9.32
CA SER A 3 25.77 7.96 -10.46
C SER A 3 26.74 6.80 -10.66
N THR A 4 26.26 5.57 -10.50
CA THR A 4 26.98 4.36 -10.86
C THR A 4 27.06 4.28 -12.38
N THR A 5 28.07 4.91 -12.96
CA THR A 5 28.52 4.59 -14.31
C THR A 5 28.84 3.10 -14.38
N PRO A 6 28.20 2.28 -15.26
CA PRO A 6 28.73 0.96 -15.54
C PRO A 6 29.97 1.17 -16.41
N SER A 7 31.16 1.05 -15.82
CA SER A 7 32.38 0.77 -16.59
C SER A 7 32.28 -0.66 -17.13
N GLY A 8 31.47 -0.86 -18.16
CA GLY A 8 31.15 -2.17 -18.71
C GLY A 8 32.35 -2.80 -19.41
N THR A 9 32.90 -3.86 -18.85
CA THR A 9 33.63 -4.87 -19.62
C THR A 9 32.59 -5.69 -20.39
N TYR A 10 32.30 -5.31 -21.64
CA TYR A 10 31.46 -6.13 -22.53
C TYR A 10 32.14 -7.48 -22.77
N ALA A 11 31.39 -8.58 -22.74
CA ALA A 11 31.95 -9.92 -22.87
C ALA A 11 32.61 -10.14 -24.24
N ASP A 12 32.02 -9.57 -25.30
CA ASP A 12 32.57 -9.52 -26.65
C ASP A 12 32.16 -8.20 -27.34
N PRO A 13 33.02 -7.17 -27.34
CA PRO A 13 32.71 -5.86 -27.94
C PRO A 13 32.32 -5.92 -29.43
N SER A 14 32.69 -6.99 -30.15
CA SER A 14 32.34 -7.13 -31.56
C SER A 14 30.86 -7.46 -31.79
N LYS A 15 30.14 -7.90 -30.74
CA LYS A 15 28.71 -8.25 -30.75
C LYS A 15 27.84 -7.27 -29.98
N VAL A 16 28.39 -6.11 -29.63
CA VAL A 16 27.69 -5.09 -28.85
C VAL A 16 27.42 -3.87 -29.71
N PHE A 17 26.16 -3.45 -29.75
CA PHE A 17 25.79 -2.14 -30.24
C PHE A 17 25.59 -1.18 -29.05
N THR A 18 26.28 -0.04 -29.05
CA THR A 18 26.12 0.95 -27.98
C THR A 18 26.17 2.38 -28.50
N ILE A 19 25.21 3.16 -28.03
CA ILE A 19 25.23 4.63 -28.07
C ILE A 19 25.07 5.21 -26.67
N HIS A 20 25.37 4.43 -25.64
CA HIS A 20 25.20 4.81 -24.25
C HIS A 20 25.92 6.13 -23.91
N GLY A 21 25.25 7.00 -23.17
CA GLY A 21 25.82 8.24 -22.65
C GLY A 21 26.15 9.31 -23.69
N LYS A 22 25.71 9.15 -24.95
CA LYS A 22 25.97 10.14 -26.01
C LYS A 22 25.10 11.39 -25.92
N GLY A 23 24.05 11.40 -25.11
CA GLY A 23 23.18 12.57 -24.92
C GLY A 23 22.40 12.97 -26.18
N LEU A 24 22.11 12.00 -27.05
CA LEU A 24 21.44 12.24 -28.33
C LEU A 24 19.93 12.46 -28.14
N THR A 25 19.34 13.31 -28.96
CA THR A 25 17.87 13.44 -29.05
C THR A 25 17.42 12.88 -30.40
N LEU A 26 16.83 11.69 -30.38
CA LEU A 26 16.47 10.90 -31.56
C LEU A 26 14.96 10.71 -31.57
N SER A 27 14.24 11.62 -32.20
CA SER A 27 12.77 11.66 -32.15
C SER A 27 12.11 10.83 -33.25
N THR A 28 12.69 10.83 -34.44
CA THR A 28 12.12 10.19 -35.63
C THR A 28 12.96 9.00 -36.09
N ARG A 29 12.47 8.28 -37.10
CA ARG A 29 13.25 7.23 -37.78
C ARG A 29 14.53 7.79 -38.38
N GLU A 30 14.44 8.95 -39.02
CA GLU A 30 15.57 9.58 -39.72
C GLU A 30 16.70 9.93 -38.75
N ASP A 31 16.37 10.33 -37.51
CA ASP A 31 17.36 10.66 -36.49
C ASP A 31 18.20 9.43 -36.08
N ILE A 32 17.56 8.27 -35.91
CA ILE A 32 18.23 7.03 -35.48
C ILE A 32 18.86 6.25 -36.65
N GLU A 33 18.45 6.50 -37.89
CA GLU A 33 18.85 5.75 -39.09
C GLU A 33 20.39 5.55 -39.25
N PRO A 34 21.26 6.56 -39.00
CA PRO A 34 22.71 6.35 -39.08
C PRO A 34 23.23 5.30 -38.09
N TYR A 35 22.58 5.19 -36.93
CA TYR A 35 22.90 4.24 -35.88
C TYR A 35 22.28 2.86 -36.13
N ILE A 36 21.08 2.81 -36.72
CA ILE A 36 20.46 1.57 -37.20
C ILE A 36 21.36 0.88 -38.23
N LYS A 37 21.96 1.65 -39.14
CA LYS A 37 22.92 1.10 -40.12
C LYS A 37 24.13 0.45 -39.44
N GLN A 38 24.73 1.12 -38.46
CA GLN A 38 25.84 0.57 -37.66
C GLN A 38 25.42 -0.69 -36.90
N MET A 39 24.23 -0.67 -36.29
CA MET A 39 23.67 -1.81 -35.56
C MET A 39 23.49 -3.05 -36.46
N ARG A 40 23.07 -2.86 -37.71
CA ARG A 40 22.88 -3.93 -38.70
C ARG A 40 24.18 -4.52 -39.25
N GLU A 41 25.30 -3.79 -39.18
CA GLU A 41 26.61 -4.28 -39.60
C GLU A 41 27.22 -5.26 -38.58
N ILE A 42 26.72 -5.27 -37.35
CA ILE A 42 27.18 -6.16 -36.29
C ILE A 42 26.61 -7.56 -36.52
N LYS A 43 27.52 -8.48 -36.87
CA LYS A 43 27.19 -9.88 -37.03
C LYS A 43 26.93 -10.52 -35.66
N ASP A 44 25.87 -11.32 -35.59
CA ASP A 44 25.49 -12.07 -34.37
C ASP A 44 25.33 -11.14 -33.15
N LEU A 45 24.67 -9.99 -33.34
CA LEU A 45 24.44 -8.99 -32.29
C LEU A 45 23.84 -9.63 -31.02
N GLU A 46 24.51 -9.46 -29.88
CA GLU A 46 24.12 -10.04 -28.59
C GLU A 46 23.67 -8.99 -27.58
N GLU A 47 24.15 -7.75 -27.67
CA GLU A 47 23.86 -6.71 -26.66
C GLU A 47 23.54 -5.37 -27.32
N VAL A 48 22.54 -4.67 -26.77
CA VAL A 48 22.21 -3.30 -27.16
C VAL A 48 22.15 -2.38 -25.95
N HIS A 49 22.79 -1.21 -26.05
CA HIS A 49 22.81 -0.21 -24.98
C HIS A 49 22.45 1.19 -25.52
N PHE A 50 21.28 1.66 -25.11
CA PHE A 50 20.72 2.93 -25.56
C PHE A 50 20.65 4.02 -24.49
N GLY A 51 21.00 3.70 -23.23
CA GLY A 51 20.75 4.62 -22.12
C GLY A 51 21.54 5.93 -22.14
N GLY A 52 20.99 6.96 -21.50
CA GLY A 52 21.54 8.32 -21.53
C GLY A 52 21.28 9.04 -22.85
N ASN A 53 20.20 8.68 -23.55
CA ASN A 53 19.72 9.34 -24.77
C ASN A 53 18.22 9.61 -24.66
N THR A 54 17.66 10.42 -25.55
CA THR A 54 16.24 10.74 -25.59
C THR A 54 15.62 10.18 -26.87
N LEU A 55 14.90 9.07 -26.75
CA LEU A 55 14.29 8.34 -27.86
C LEU A 55 12.80 8.67 -27.99
N GLY A 56 12.40 9.08 -29.18
CA GLY A 56 11.00 9.25 -29.55
C GLY A 56 10.39 7.99 -30.14
N VAL A 57 9.08 8.06 -30.39
CA VAL A 57 8.29 6.95 -30.94
C VAL A 57 8.90 6.39 -32.23
N GLY A 58 9.18 7.26 -33.23
CA GLY A 58 9.71 6.81 -34.51
C GLY A 58 11.11 6.20 -34.42
N ALA A 59 11.92 6.66 -33.47
CA ALA A 59 13.22 6.05 -33.19
C ALA A 59 13.08 4.65 -32.56
N CYS A 60 12.20 4.51 -31.55
CA CYS A 60 11.93 3.22 -30.91
C CYS A 60 11.31 2.20 -31.88
N GLU A 61 10.42 2.64 -32.77
CA GLU A 61 9.86 1.79 -33.83
C GLU A 61 10.94 1.28 -34.79
N ALA A 62 11.87 2.15 -35.21
CA ALA A 62 12.98 1.74 -36.08
C ALA A 62 13.98 0.80 -35.36
N ILE A 63 14.25 1.02 -34.08
CA ILE A 63 15.05 0.09 -33.25
C ILE A 63 14.34 -1.27 -33.16
N ALA A 64 13.03 -1.27 -32.87
CA ALA A 64 12.21 -2.47 -32.75
C ALA A 64 12.22 -3.32 -34.03
N GLU A 65 12.25 -2.71 -35.22
CA GLU A 65 12.39 -3.43 -36.49
C GLU A 65 13.70 -4.23 -36.57
N VAL A 66 14.82 -3.62 -36.19
CA VAL A 66 16.11 -4.35 -36.17
C VAL A 66 16.08 -5.46 -35.14
N LEU A 67 15.59 -5.18 -33.92
CA LEU A 67 15.56 -6.18 -32.85
C LEU A 67 14.73 -7.41 -33.24
N LYS A 68 13.64 -7.24 -34.00
CA LYS A 68 12.85 -8.37 -34.50
C LYS A 68 13.67 -9.32 -35.39
N GLU A 69 14.62 -8.81 -36.15
CA GLU A 69 15.50 -9.59 -37.03
C GLU A 69 16.65 -10.29 -36.29
N VAL A 70 16.96 -9.86 -35.06
CA VAL A 70 18.11 -10.35 -34.28
C VAL A 70 17.68 -11.44 -33.30
N ASP A 71 17.96 -12.70 -33.60
CA ASP A 71 17.61 -13.83 -32.73
C ASP A 71 18.69 -14.20 -31.70
N THR A 72 19.85 -13.55 -31.76
CA THR A 72 21.00 -13.76 -30.85
C THR A 72 21.01 -12.82 -29.64
N LEU A 73 20.06 -11.89 -29.55
CA LEU A 73 20.03 -10.85 -28.51
C LEU A 73 19.92 -11.42 -27.10
N LYS A 74 20.92 -11.15 -26.25
CA LYS A 74 21.00 -11.53 -24.85
C LYS A 74 20.69 -10.38 -23.89
N ILE A 75 21.13 -9.16 -24.21
CA ILE A 75 20.95 -7.99 -23.33
C ILE A 75 20.26 -6.87 -24.10
N ALA A 76 19.14 -6.41 -23.54
CA ALA A 76 18.40 -5.24 -24.00
C ALA A 76 18.43 -4.15 -22.92
N ASP A 77 19.35 -3.19 -23.07
CA ASP A 77 19.54 -2.12 -22.11
C ASP A 77 18.96 -0.79 -22.62
N PHE A 78 17.80 -0.46 -22.08
CA PHE A 78 16.96 0.70 -22.40
C PHE A 78 16.71 1.57 -21.15
N HIS A 79 17.63 1.61 -20.20
CA HIS A 79 17.53 2.54 -19.08
C HIS A 79 17.66 4.00 -19.55
N ASP A 80 17.00 4.95 -18.89
CA ASP A 80 17.12 6.40 -19.16
C ASP A 80 17.10 6.75 -20.67
N ILE A 81 16.05 6.31 -21.36
CA ILE A 81 15.84 6.61 -22.80
C ILE A 81 14.73 7.63 -23.05
N PHE A 82 13.90 7.94 -22.05
CA PHE A 82 12.72 8.80 -22.21
C PHE A 82 12.81 10.13 -21.48
N THR A 83 14.01 10.56 -21.06
CA THR A 83 14.22 11.87 -20.44
C THR A 83 13.64 12.97 -21.35
N ARG A 84 12.82 13.87 -20.78
CA ARG A 84 12.14 14.97 -21.50
C ARG A 84 11.10 14.56 -22.56
N ARG A 85 10.78 13.27 -22.74
CA ARG A 85 9.64 12.85 -23.59
C ARG A 85 8.32 13.09 -22.89
N LEU A 86 7.26 13.27 -23.70
CA LEU A 86 5.92 13.42 -23.17
C LEU A 86 5.38 12.07 -22.69
N ILE A 87 4.66 12.08 -21.57
CA ILE A 87 4.02 10.88 -21.00
C ILE A 87 3.03 10.20 -21.99
N THR A 88 2.53 10.93 -22.98
CA THR A 88 1.64 10.39 -24.03
C THR A 88 2.37 9.59 -25.10
N GLU A 89 3.67 9.78 -25.26
CA GLU A 89 4.50 9.09 -26.29
C GLU A 89 5.12 7.80 -25.76
N ILE A 90 5.46 7.81 -24.47
CA ILE A 90 6.17 6.71 -23.80
C ILE A 90 5.45 5.36 -23.99
N PRO A 91 4.11 5.24 -23.83
CA PRO A 91 3.45 3.95 -24.02
C PRO A 91 3.65 3.35 -25.41
N GLN A 92 3.55 4.16 -26.47
CA GLN A 92 3.73 3.67 -27.85
C GLN A 92 5.19 3.25 -28.10
N ALA A 93 6.14 4.08 -27.67
CA ALA A 93 7.56 3.78 -27.80
C ALA A 93 7.95 2.50 -27.02
N LEU A 94 7.43 2.35 -25.80
CA LEU A 94 7.68 1.19 -24.95
C LEU A 94 7.02 -0.08 -25.50
N SER A 95 5.80 0.02 -26.03
CA SER A 95 5.15 -1.10 -26.74
C SER A 95 5.99 -1.59 -27.90
N ALA A 96 6.51 -0.69 -28.74
CA ALA A 96 7.36 -1.08 -29.86
C ALA A 96 8.58 -1.90 -29.42
N ILE A 97 9.28 -1.45 -28.37
CA ILE A 97 10.43 -2.16 -27.79
C ILE A 97 10.00 -3.51 -27.19
N CYS A 98 9.00 -3.53 -26.31
CA CYS A 98 8.57 -4.75 -25.62
C CYS A 98 8.04 -5.81 -26.59
N ASP A 99 7.28 -5.40 -27.62
CA ASP A 99 6.78 -6.30 -28.66
C ASP A 99 7.88 -6.90 -29.52
N ALA A 100 8.99 -6.19 -29.74
CA ALA A 100 10.15 -6.75 -30.45
C ALA A 100 10.91 -7.80 -29.63
N LEU A 101 10.80 -7.73 -28.29
CA LEU A 101 11.56 -8.58 -27.36
C LEU A 101 10.78 -9.82 -26.88
N LYS A 102 9.45 -9.84 -26.98
CA LYS A 102 8.62 -10.87 -26.34
C LYS A 102 8.87 -12.30 -26.81
N ASP A 103 9.31 -12.48 -28.06
CA ASP A 103 9.59 -13.80 -28.64
C ASP A 103 11.09 -14.17 -28.62
N LYS A 104 11.95 -13.34 -28.02
CA LYS A 104 13.39 -13.55 -28.01
C LYS A 104 13.80 -14.62 -27.00
N LYS A 105 14.21 -15.78 -27.53
CA LYS A 105 14.59 -16.97 -26.75
C LYS A 105 15.98 -16.91 -26.13
N SER A 106 16.84 -16.08 -26.70
CA SER A 106 18.21 -15.83 -26.25
C SER A 106 18.28 -14.71 -25.21
N LEU A 107 17.20 -13.95 -25.00
CA LEU A 107 17.19 -12.81 -24.11
C LEU A 107 17.37 -13.26 -22.66
N ILE A 108 18.38 -12.69 -22.00
CA ILE A 108 18.75 -12.93 -20.61
C ILE A 108 18.33 -11.72 -19.76
N GLU A 109 18.64 -10.51 -20.22
CA GLU A 109 18.41 -9.29 -19.46
C GLU A 109 17.57 -8.26 -20.23
N LEU A 110 16.58 -7.69 -19.53
CA LEU A 110 15.89 -6.47 -19.92
C LEU A 110 16.06 -5.42 -18.81
N ASN A 111 16.64 -4.27 -19.18
CA ASN A 111 16.74 -3.11 -18.31
C ASN A 111 15.92 -1.94 -18.85
N LEU A 112 14.93 -1.51 -18.06
CA LEU A 112 14.03 -0.39 -18.35
C LEU A 112 14.10 0.69 -17.26
N SER A 113 15.11 0.65 -16.40
CA SER A 113 15.25 1.55 -15.25
C SER A 113 15.35 3.03 -15.67
N ASP A 114 15.09 3.94 -14.74
CA ASP A 114 15.26 5.40 -14.92
C ASP A 114 14.43 5.99 -16.07
N ASN A 115 13.29 5.37 -16.38
CA ASN A 115 12.31 5.91 -17.32
C ASN A 115 11.05 6.31 -16.58
N ALA A 116 10.64 7.57 -16.69
CA ALA A 116 9.47 8.13 -16.01
C ALA A 116 8.13 7.61 -16.62
N PHE A 117 7.84 6.34 -16.37
CA PHE A 117 6.68 5.63 -16.89
C PHE A 117 5.37 6.13 -16.29
N GLY A 118 5.36 6.44 -14.99
CA GLY A 118 4.10 6.58 -14.27
C GLY A 118 3.32 5.26 -14.22
N GLY A 119 2.18 5.21 -13.51
CA GLY A 119 1.35 4.00 -13.48
C GLY A 119 0.73 3.60 -14.82
N ARG A 120 0.59 4.54 -15.75
CA ARG A 120 -0.06 4.32 -17.07
C ARG A 120 0.82 3.57 -18.07
N SER A 121 2.13 3.60 -17.91
CA SER A 121 3.05 2.93 -18.84
C SER A 121 3.47 1.53 -18.38
N ALA A 122 2.76 0.96 -17.39
CA ALA A 122 2.92 -0.45 -17.01
C ALA A 122 2.33 -1.41 -18.06
N GLU A 123 1.15 -1.09 -18.59
CA GLU A 123 0.41 -1.91 -19.57
C GLU A 123 1.23 -2.30 -20.83
N PRO A 124 2.00 -1.40 -21.47
CA PRO A 124 2.86 -1.75 -22.60
C PRO A 124 3.86 -2.89 -22.37
N MET A 125 4.25 -3.15 -21.12
CA MET A 125 5.19 -4.23 -20.78
C MET A 125 4.49 -5.59 -20.62
N VAL A 126 3.18 -5.63 -20.39
CA VAL A 126 2.43 -6.86 -20.11
C VAL A 126 2.59 -7.92 -21.20
N PRO A 127 2.50 -7.61 -22.51
CA PRO A 127 2.72 -8.61 -23.55
C PRO A 127 4.09 -9.28 -23.46
N PHE A 128 5.16 -8.50 -23.21
CA PHE A 128 6.50 -9.05 -23.00
C PHE A 128 6.54 -9.93 -21.75
N LEU A 129 6.12 -9.39 -20.60
CA LEU A 129 6.22 -10.05 -19.31
C LEU A 129 5.43 -11.34 -19.24
N THR A 130 4.27 -11.43 -19.88
CA THR A 130 3.42 -12.64 -19.90
C THR A 130 3.87 -13.69 -20.91
N HIS A 131 4.59 -13.30 -21.98
CA HIS A 131 4.95 -14.20 -23.08
C HIS A 131 6.40 -14.67 -23.06
N ASN A 132 7.37 -13.81 -22.75
CA ASN A 132 8.77 -14.21 -22.76
C ASN A 132 9.05 -15.10 -21.55
N ARG A 133 9.51 -16.34 -21.79
CA ARG A 133 9.79 -17.35 -20.74
C ARG A 133 11.28 -17.66 -20.61
N HIS A 134 12.15 -16.84 -21.20
CA HIS A 134 13.58 -17.08 -21.28
C HIS A 134 14.41 -16.08 -20.46
N PHE A 135 13.92 -14.85 -20.31
CA PHE A 135 14.62 -13.81 -19.56
C PHE A 135 14.84 -14.22 -18.09
N GLN A 136 16.01 -13.84 -17.57
CA GLN A 136 16.50 -14.19 -16.25
C GLN A 136 16.63 -12.96 -15.35
N ILE A 137 16.84 -11.78 -15.94
CA ILE A 137 17.10 -10.53 -15.23
C ILE A 137 16.13 -9.47 -15.71
N PHE A 138 15.37 -8.90 -14.79
CA PHE A 138 14.46 -7.80 -15.06
C PHE A 138 14.76 -6.61 -14.14
N LYS A 139 15.13 -5.49 -14.76
CA LYS A 139 15.45 -4.24 -14.06
C LYS A 139 14.44 -3.17 -14.44
N LEU A 140 13.73 -2.68 -13.43
CA LEU A 140 12.66 -1.70 -13.52
C LEU A 140 12.78 -0.75 -12.31
N ASN A 141 13.97 -0.22 -12.07
CA ASN A 141 14.23 0.68 -10.96
C ASN A 141 13.91 2.13 -11.34
N ASN A 142 13.36 2.93 -10.40
CA ASN A 142 13.14 4.37 -10.59
C ASN A 142 12.26 4.72 -11.80
N ASN A 143 11.09 4.09 -11.90
CA ASN A 143 10.14 4.31 -13.00
C ASN A 143 8.85 5.05 -12.60
N GLY A 144 8.64 5.28 -11.29
CA GLY A 144 7.46 5.99 -10.79
C GLY A 144 6.13 5.27 -11.04
N LEU A 145 6.12 3.93 -10.99
CA LEU A 145 4.94 3.11 -11.31
C LEU A 145 3.73 3.37 -10.41
N GLY A 146 3.96 3.68 -9.13
CA GLY A 146 2.92 3.69 -8.10
C GLY A 146 2.33 2.31 -7.84
N ILE A 147 1.34 2.26 -6.93
CA ILE A 147 0.62 1.03 -6.56
C ILE A 147 0.01 0.34 -7.80
N SER A 148 -0.68 1.10 -8.65
CA SER A 148 -1.39 0.54 -9.80
C SER A 148 -0.45 -0.07 -10.83
N GLY A 149 0.66 0.64 -11.16
CA GLY A 149 1.66 0.10 -12.08
C GLY A 149 2.36 -1.12 -11.48
N GLY A 150 2.69 -1.06 -10.17
CA GLY A 150 3.25 -2.19 -9.43
C GLY A 150 2.40 -3.45 -9.51
N LYS A 151 1.07 -3.31 -9.31
CA LYS A 151 0.12 -4.42 -9.44
C LYS A 151 0.13 -5.03 -10.85
N ILE A 152 0.07 -4.20 -11.89
CA ILE A 152 0.06 -4.67 -13.29
C ILE A 152 1.30 -5.52 -13.59
N ILE A 153 2.48 -5.07 -13.14
CA ILE A 153 3.74 -5.81 -13.34
C ILE A 153 3.72 -7.13 -12.55
N ALA A 154 3.30 -7.10 -11.29
CA ALA A 154 3.23 -8.30 -10.47
C ALA A 154 2.24 -9.35 -11.02
N ASP A 155 1.05 -8.91 -11.46
CA ASP A 155 0.05 -9.79 -12.08
C ASP A 155 0.56 -10.39 -13.40
N ALA A 156 1.29 -9.61 -14.21
CA ALA A 156 1.90 -10.10 -15.45
C ALA A 156 2.99 -11.15 -15.20
N LEU A 157 3.81 -10.97 -14.17
CA LEU A 157 4.82 -11.96 -13.74
C LEU A 157 4.15 -13.22 -13.19
N LEU A 158 3.10 -13.09 -12.37
CA LEU A 158 2.34 -14.24 -11.88
C LEU A 158 1.75 -15.05 -13.05
N ALA A 159 1.12 -14.39 -14.02
CA ALA A 159 0.59 -15.04 -15.21
C ALA A 159 1.69 -15.73 -16.05
N ASN A 160 2.89 -15.14 -16.11
CA ASN A 160 4.05 -15.77 -16.74
C ASN A 160 4.43 -17.08 -16.05
N ALA A 161 4.53 -17.06 -14.72
CA ALA A 161 4.90 -18.24 -13.94
C ALA A 161 3.87 -19.36 -14.08
N GLU A 162 2.57 -19.03 -14.03
CA GLU A 162 1.49 -19.99 -14.22
C GLU A 162 1.53 -20.62 -15.62
N ALA A 163 1.69 -19.80 -16.66
CA ALA A 163 1.77 -20.29 -18.03
C ALA A 163 3.05 -21.09 -18.30
N SER A 164 4.18 -20.71 -17.68
CA SER A 164 5.44 -21.45 -17.74
C SER A 164 5.30 -22.83 -17.08
N LYS A 165 4.69 -22.87 -15.88
CA LYS A 165 4.40 -24.13 -15.17
C LYS A 165 3.50 -25.05 -15.98
N ALA A 166 2.47 -24.51 -16.65
CA ALA A 166 1.60 -25.30 -17.54
C ALA A 166 2.36 -25.93 -18.73
N GLN A 167 3.50 -25.37 -19.13
CA GLN A 167 4.39 -25.88 -20.17
C GLN A 167 5.54 -26.75 -19.63
N GLY A 168 5.54 -27.07 -18.33
CA GLY A 168 6.60 -27.87 -17.69
C GLY A 168 7.88 -27.08 -17.39
N ILE A 169 7.85 -25.74 -17.50
CA ILE A 169 8.97 -24.85 -17.19
C ILE A 169 8.80 -24.38 -15.73
N HIS A 170 9.35 -25.15 -14.80
CA HIS A 170 9.32 -24.81 -13.37
C HIS A 170 10.59 -25.32 -12.64
N PRO A 171 11.27 -24.51 -11.81
CA PRO A 171 11.03 -23.07 -11.63
C PRO A 171 11.25 -22.30 -12.93
N THR A 172 10.63 -21.13 -13.06
CA THR A 172 10.84 -20.24 -14.22
C THR A 172 12.32 -19.84 -14.34
N PRO A 173 12.82 -19.44 -15.53
CA PRO A 173 14.20 -18.94 -15.66
C PRO A 173 14.50 -17.61 -14.96
N LEU A 174 13.47 -16.85 -14.55
CA LEU A 174 13.64 -15.59 -13.81
C LEU A 174 14.46 -15.81 -12.51
N ARG A 175 15.54 -15.04 -12.35
CA ARG A 175 16.48 -15.08 -11.22
C ARG A 175 16.58 -13.76 -10.48
N THR A 176 16.53 -12.64 -11.21
CA THR A 176 16.80 -11.31 -10.66
C THR A 176 15.64 -10.37 -10.97
N ILE A 177 15.11 -9.72 -9.92
CA ILE A 177 14.15 -8.61 -10.04
C ILE A 177 14.70 -7.40 -9.28
N ILE A 178 14.90 -6.29 -9.99
CA ILE A 178 15.26 -4.99 -9.40
C ILE A 178 14.12 -4.02 -9.70
N CYS A 179 13.35 -3.64 -8.67
CA CYS A 179 12.14 -2.85 -8.80
C CYS A 179 12.00 -1.83 -7.66
N GLY A 180 13.06 -1.06 -7.39
CA GLY A 180 13.07 0.01 -6.39
C GLY A 180 12.55 1.35 -6.92
N ARG A 181 12.39 2.33 -6.02
CA ARG A 181 12.07 3.74 -6.34
C ARG A 181 10.82 3.90 -7.20
N ASN A 182 9.82 3.04 -6.99
CA ASN A 182 8.60 2.99 -7.78
C ASN A 182 7.35 3.39 -7.01
N ARG A 183 7.46 3.69 -5.70
CA ARG A 183 6.31 3.95 -4.83
C ARG A 183 5.28 2.81 -4.90
N LEU A 184 5.77 1.58 -4.78
CA LEU A 184 4.93 0.39 -4.84
C LEU A 184 3.95 0.34 -3.66
N GLU A 185 4.38 0.82 -2.49
CA GLU A 185 3.60 0.95 -1.25
C GLU A 185 2.88 -0.37 -0.84
N ASN A 186 2.13 -0.35 0.27
CA ASN A 186 1.42 -1.57 0.74
C ASN A 186 0.40 -2.11 -0.27
N GLY A 187 -0.22 -1.22 -1.06
CA GLY A 187 -1.32 -1.60 -1.95
C GLY A 187 -0.95 -2.61 -3.05
N SER A 188 0.34 -2.72 -3.40
CA SER A 188 0.82 -3.69 -4.40
C SER A 188 1.57 -4.89 -3.79
N ALA A 189 1.94 -4.83 -2.52
CA ALA A 189 2.75 -5.86 -1.85
C ALA A 189 2.14 -7.28 -1.92
N PRO A 190 0.83 -7.51 -1.70
CA PRO A 190 0.24 -8.85 -1.83
C PRO A 190 0.32 -9.44 -3.24
N PHE A 191 0.37 -8.59 -4.27
CA PHE A 191 0.50 -9.04 -5.66
C PHE A 191 1.95 -9.46 -5.94
N TRP A 192 2.92 -8.66 -5.48
CA TRP A 192 4.33 -9.02 -5.52
C TRP A 192 4.63 -10.30 -4.75
N ALA A 193 4.05 -10.48 -3.57
CA ALA A 193 4.18 -11.69 -2.77
C ALA A 193 3.75 -12.95 -3.56
N LYS A 194 2.61 -12.88 -4.26
CA LYS A 194 2.14 -13.98 -5.13
C LYS A 194 3.08 -14.23 -6.31
N ALA A 195 3.53 -13.16 -6.96
CA ALA A 195 4.46 -13.26 -8.08
C ALA A 195 5.78 -13.92 -7.64
N PHE A 196 6.38 -13.47 -6.54
CA PHE A 196 7.59 -14.08 -5.98
C PHE A 196 7.38 -15.55 -5.62
N ALA A 197 6.27 -15.88 -4.97
CA ALA A 197 5.96 -17.27 -4.63
C ALA A 197 5.82 -18.18 -5.85
N ALA A 198 5.34 -17.65 -6.98
CA ALA A 198 5.24 -18.38 -8.24
C ALA A 198 6.60 -18.51 -8.97
N HIS A 199 7.55 -17.61 -8.70
CA HIS A 199 8.91 -17.59 -9.20
C HIS A 199 9.92 -18.14 -8.18
N GLY A 200 9.67 -19.31 -7.58
CA GLY A 200 10.50 -19.87 -6.50
C GLY A 200 11.99 -20.15 -6.82
N GLY A 201 12.44 -19.90 -8.07
CA GLY A 201 13.85 -19.95 -8.47
C GLY A 201 14.59 -18.61 -8.37
N LEU A 202 13.97 -17.54 -7.83
CA LEU A 202 14.62 -16.25 -7.64
C LEU A 202 15.86 -16.35 -6.74
N THR A 203 16.92 -15.63 -7.13
CA THR A 203 18.19 -15.54 -6.41
C THR A 203 18.48 -14.12 -5.94
N GLU A 204 17.92 -13.09 -6.57
CA GLU A 204 18.12 -11.69 -6.20
C GLU A 204 16.83 -10.89 -6.33
N VAL A 205 16.43 -10.24 -5.24
CA VAL A 205 15.30 -9.32 -5.22
C VAL A 205 15.73 -8.03 -4.55
N ARG A 206 15.60 -6.92 -5.29
CA ARG A 206 15.83 -5.58 -4.78
C ARG A 206 14.60 -4.70 -4.99
N MET A 207 14.05 -4.19 -3.90
CA MET A 207 12.89 -3.30 -3.89
C MET A 207 13.11 -2.06 -2.99
N PRO A 208 14.27 -1.37 -3.07
CA PRO A 208 14.54 -0.26 -2.17
C PRO A 208 13.62 0.94 -2.45
N GLN A 209 13.40 1.79 -1.46
CA GLN A 209 12.75 3.11 -1.63
C GLN A 209 11.36 3.04 -2.27
N ASN A 210 10.54 2.08 -1.85
CA ASN A 210 9.20 1.89 -2.42
C ASN A 210 8.09 2.39 -1.52
N GLY A 211 8.41 2.89 -0.32
CA GLY A 211 7.41 3.32 0.67
C GLY A 211 6.52 2.17 1.13
N ILE A 212 7.02 0.93 1.06
CA ILE A 212 6.33 -0.25 1.59
C ILE A 212 6.41 -0.16 3.11
N ARG A 213 5.31 -0.37 3.80
CA ARG A 213 5.22 -0.31 5.26
C ARG A 213 5.14 -1.73 5.83
N MET A 214 5.06 -1.83 7.16
CA MET A 214 5.22 -3.05 7.94
C MET A 214 4.32 -4.21 7.47
N GLU A 215 3.07 -3.95 7.09
CA GLU A 215 2.17 -4.99 6.57
C GLU A 215 2.61 -5.47 5.18
N GLY A 216 3.05 -4.55 4.32
CA GLY A 216 3.55 -4.89 2.99
C GLY A 216 4.88 -5.64 3.05
N ILE A 217 5.77 -5.31 3.99
CA ILE A 217 7.02 -6.04 4.24
C ILE A 217 6.71 -7.47 4.71
N ALA A 218 5.72 -7.65 5.59
CA ALA A 218 5.30 -8.97 6.03
C ALA A 218 4.77 -9.82 4.87
N GLU A 219 3.91 -9.26 4.01
CA GLU A 219 3.39 -9.92 2.81
C GLU A 219 4.53 -10.33 1.84
N ILE A 220 5.43 -9.40 1.52
CA ILE A 220 6.57 -9.68 0.63
C ILE A 220 7.48 -10.75 1.23
N SER A 221 7.75 -10.71 2.53
CA SER A 221 8.56 -11.72 3.23
C SER A 221 7.92 -13.10 3.15
N GLN A 222 6.60 -13.20 3.29
CA GLN A 222 5.87 -14.46 3.12
C GLN A 222 5.94 -15.01 1.69
N GLY A 223 5.84 -14.14 0.68
CA GLY A 223 6.02 -14.52 -0.72
C GLY A 223 7.44 -15.02 -1.01
N LEU A 224 8.44 -14.26 -0.57
CA LEU A 224 9.86 -14.59 -0.72
C LEU A 224 10.28 -15.82 0.09
N ALA A 225 9.58 -16.17 1.18
CA ALA A 225 9.80 -17.42 1.90
C ALA A 225 9.57 -18.68 1.05
N LYS A 226 9.02 -18.55 -0.16
CA LYS A 226 8.91 -19.62 -1.17
C LYS A 226 10.06 -19.63 -2.19
N CYS A 227 11.08 -18.79 -2.02
CA CYS A 227 12.28 -18.70 -2.85
C CYS A 227 13.50 -19.23 -2.07
N PRO A 228 13.70 -20.56 -1.97
CA PRO A 228 14.77 -21.13 -1.15
C PRO A 228 16.19 -20.85 -1.66
N SER A 229 16.33 -20.45 -2.93
CA SER A 229 17.61 -20.10 -3.55
C SER A 229 17.94 -18.61 -3.48
N LEU A 230 17.20 -17.81 -2.68
CA LEU A 230 17.45 -16.38 -2.54
C LEU A 230 18.83 -16.14 -1.92
N GLN A 231 19.65 -15.34 -2.60
CA GLN A 231 21.02 -14.97 -2.22
C GLN A 231 21.14 -13.49 -1.86
N VAL A 232 20.34 -12.63 -2.49
CA VAL A 232 20.34 -11.19 -2.25
C VAL A 232 18.92 -10.70 -2.00
N LEU A 233 18.71 -10.08 -0.83
CA LEU A 233 17.50 -9.35 -0.50
C LEU A 233 17.85 -7.92 -0.11
N ASP A 234 17.29 -6.97 -0.83
CA ASP A 234 17.49 -5.54 -0.60
C ASP A 234 16.13 -4.83 -0.51
N LEU A 235 15.75 -4.45 0.72
CA LEU A 235 14.51 -3.74 1.02
C LEU A 235 14.78 -2.34 1.60
N GLN A 236 16.00 -1.80 1.40
CA GLN A 236 16.45 -0.52 1.95
C GLN A 236 15.41 0.60 1.81
N ASP A 237 15.27 1.44 2.83
CA ASP A 237 14.37 2.60 2.84
C ASP A 237 12.91 2.20 2.51
N ASN A 238 12.43 1.19 3.25
CA ASN A 238 11.03 0.84 3.41
C ASN A 238 10.74 0.70 4.91
N THR A 239 9.53 0.97 5.36
CA THR A 239 9.24 1.00 6.80
C THR A 239 8.89 -0.40 7.33
N CYS A 240 9.76 -1.00 8.13
CA CYS A 240 9.54 -2.31 8.74
C CYS A 240 8.84 -2.23 10.10
N THR A 241 9.27 -1.34 10.99
CA THR A 241 8.93 -1.34 12.43
C THR A 241 9.06 -2.73 13.06
N GLU A 242 8.53 -2.94 14.26
CA GLU A 242 8.66 -4.25 14.89
C GLU A 242 7.98 -5.39 14.11
N SER A 243 6.76 -5.18 13.62
CA SER A 243 5.98 -6.26 12.99
C SER A 243 6.56 -6.69 11.64
N GLY A 244 7.02 -5.75 10.82
CA GLY A 244 7.73 -6.05 9.58
C GLY A 244 9.08 -6.72 9.84
N SER A 245 9.85 -6.22 10.82
CA SER A 245 11.14 -6.83 11.20
C SER A 245 10.99 -8.26 11.69
N ARG A 246 9.98 -8.55 12.52
CA ARG A 246 9.65 -9.92 12.95
C ARG A 246 9.31 -10.81 11.78
N ALA A 247 8.52 -10.34 10.83
CA ALA A 247 8.18 -11.11 9.62
C ALA A 247 9.42 -11.45 8.79
N VAL A 248 10.36 -10.50 8.63
CA VAL A 248 11.65 -10.78 7.97
C VAL A 248 12.47 -11.80 8.76
N ALA A 249 12.59 -11.62 10.09
CA ALA A 249 13.32 -12.53 10.97
C ALA A 249 12.78 -13.98 10.87
N GLU A 250 11.46 -14.16 10.87
CA GLU A 250 10.80 -15.45 10.66
C GLU A 250 11.07 -16.04 9.28
N ALA A 251 11.15 -15.22 8.24
CA ALA A 251 11.42 -15.64 6.87
C ALA A 251 12.88 -16.07 6.64
N LEU A 252 13.84 -15.60 7.45
CA LEU A 252 15.28 -15.97 7.32
C LEU A 252 15.52 -17.49 7.29
N ARG A 253 14.69 -18.28 7.98
CA ARG A 253 14.79 -19.76 7.96
C ARG A 253 14.57 -20.37 6.57
N SER A 254 13.94 -19.64 5.67
CA SER A 254 13.63 -20.07 4.30
C SER A 254 14.73 -19.72 3.31
N TRP A 255 15.77 -18.98 3.70
CA TRP A 255 16.84 -18.50 2.79
C TRP A 255 18.22 -19.02 3.24
N PRO A 256 18.48 -20.34 3.15
CA PRO A 256 19.76 -20.92 3.58
C PRO A 256 20.95 -20.46 2.73
N ASP A 257 20.69 -19.93 1.52
CA ASP A 257 21.69 -19.45 0.58
C ASP A 257 21.88 -17.92 0.60
N LEU A 258 21.23 -17.20 1.53
CA LEU A 258 21.32 -15.74 1.61
C LEU A 258 22.76 -15.30 1.90
N ARG A 259 23.29 -14.41 1.05
CA ARG A 259 24.61 -13.79 1.14
C ARG A 259 24.53 -12.31 1.45
N THR A 260 23.52 -11.61 0.95
CA THR A 260 23.33 -10.18 1.19
C THR A 260 21.94 -9.91 1.72
N LEU A 261 21.86 -9.28 2.89
CA LEU A 261 20.65 -8.74 3.45
C LEU A 261 20.83 -7.23 3.68
N ASN A 262 20.04 -6.42 2.98
CA ASN A 262 20.00 -4.98 3.18
C ASN A 262 18.62 -4.54 3.68
N LEU A 263 18.61 -4.06 4.92
CA LEU A 263 17.47 -3.48 5.63
C LEU A 263 17.84 -2.11 6.21
N SER A 264 18.79 -1.39 5.59
CA SER A 264 19.15 -0.04 6.02
C SER A 264 18.01 0.93 5.81
N ASP A 265 17.93 1.97 6.64
CA ASP A 265 16.87 2.99 6.61
C ASP A 265 15.46 2.40 6.77
N CYS A 266 15.33 1.23 7.40
CA CYS A 266 14.06 0.53 7.48
C CYS A 266 13.26 0.75 8.77
N LEU A 267 13.76 1.57 9.72
CA LEU A 267 13.14 1.77 11.03
C LEU A 267 12.77 0.42 11.67
N LEU A 268 13.77 -0.43 11.94
CA LEU A 268 13.53 -1.83 12.33
C LEU A 268 12.97 -1.94 13.75
N SER A 269 13.04 -0.87 14.54
CA SER A 269 12.81 -0.79 15.98
C SER A 269 13.77 -1.62 16.83
N PRO A 270 13.99 -1.27 18.11
CA PRO A 270 14.84 -2.07 19.00
C PRO A 270 14.38 -3.53 19.12
N LYS A 271 13.07 -3.76 19.30
CA LYS A 271 12.48 -5.10 19.40
C LYS A 271 12.59 -5.88 18.08
N GLY A 272 12.50 -5.20 16.94
CA GLY A 272 12.72 -5.83 15.63
C GLY A 272 14.19 -6.19 15.38
N GLY A 273 15.12 -5.34 15.81
CA GLY A 273 16.56 -5.61 15.80
C GLY A 273 16.92 -6.85 16.63
N ILE A 274 16.39 -6.95 17.86
CA ILE A 274 16.54 -8.15 18.71
C ILE A 274 16.02 -9.40 18.00
N ALA A 275 14.86 -9.32 17.34
CA ALA A 275 14.28 -10.46 16.63
C ALA A 275 15.16 -10.93 15.46
N LEU A 276 15.71 -9.99 14.68
CA LEU A 276 16.64 -10.29 13.58
C LEU A 276 17.97 -10.87 14.10
N ALA A 277 18.59 -10.24 15.10
CA ALA A 277 19.83 -10.72 15.71
C ALA A 277 19.68 -12.13 16.31
N THR A 278 18.56 -12.37 17.00
CA THR A 278 18.24 -13.70 17.57
C THR A 278 18.08 -14.75 16.48
N ALA A 279 17.35 -14.41 15.41
CA ALA A 279 17.17 -15.29 14.26
C ALA A 279 18.51 -15.67 13.62
N LEU A 280 19.46 -14.74 13.49
CA LEU A 280 20.82 -15.02 13.02
C LEU A 280 21.62 -15.87 14.01
N LYS A 281 21.52 -15.60 15.32
CA LYS A 281 22.16 -16.38 16.40
C LYS A 281 21.69 -17.84 16.45
N GLU A 282 20.45 -18.11 16.03
CA GLU A 282 19.93 -19.47 15.86
C GLU A 282 20.52 -20.21 14.65
N GLY A 283 21.38 -19.56 13.85
CA GLY A 283 22.02 -20.14 12.67
C GLY A 283 21.21 -20.03 11.38
N ARG A 284 20.23 -19.12 11.32
CA ARG A 284 19.54 -18.80 10.07
C ARG A 284 20.49 -18.00 9.17
N CYS A 285 20.47 -18.27 7.86
CA CYS A 285 21.36 -17.66 6.85
C CYS A 285 22.88 -17.80 7.13
N PRO A 286 23.44 -19.02 7.26
CA PRO A 286 24.84 -19.24 7.62
C PRO A 286 25.86 -18.82 6.53
N LYS A 287 25.38 -18.46 5.34
CA LYS A 287 26.20 -18.00 4.21
C LYS A 287 26.22 -16.48 4.06
N LEU A 288 25.71 -15.75 5.05
CA LEU A 288 25.64 -14.29 5.00
C LEU A 288 27.06 -13.70 4.94
N GLU A 289 27.28 -12.87 3.93
CA GLU A 289 28.54 -12.16 3.65
C GLU A 289 28.39 -10.66 3.89
N THR A 290 27.21 -10.11 3.63
CA THR A 290 26.89 -8.70 3.76
C THR A 290 25.60 -8.51 4.54
N LEU A 291 25.68 -7.81 5.67
CA LEU A 291 24.53 -7.37 6.46
C LEU A 291 24.55 -5.84 6.54
N LYS A 292 23.50 -5.20 6.05
CA LYS A 292 23.34 -3.75 6.09
C LYS A 292 22.08 -3.39 6.86
N ILE A 293 22.26 -2.71 7.98
CA ILE A 293 21.20 -2.37 8.95
C ILE A 293 21.37 -0.93 9.47
N GLN A 294 21.96 -0.04 8.65
CA GLN A 294 22.15 1.36 9.04
C GLN A 294 20.82 2.04 9.33
N TYR A 295 20.79 3.01 10.24
CA TYR A 295 19.59 3.77 10.62
C TYR A 295 18.38 2.84 10.90
N GLY A 296 18.65 1.74 11.60
CA GLY A 296 17.70 0.67 11.89
C GLY A 296 17.08 0.74 13.28
N GLU A 297 17.53 1.66 14.15
CA GLU A 297 17.13 1.78 15.56
C GLU A 297 17.52 0.57 16.42
N TRP A 298 18.61 -0.14 16.07
CA TRP A 298 19.14 -1.22 16.90
C TRP A 298 19.77 -0.65 18.16
N ASP A 299 19.40 -1.18 19.32
CA ASP A 299 19.98 -0.80 20.60
C ASP A 299 21.16 -1.70 20.98
N HIS A 300 21.82 -1.37 22.10
CA HIS A 300 22.94 -2.15 22.63
C HIS A 300 22.61 -3.64 22.84
N ARG A 301 21.34 -3.99 23.16
CA ARG A 301 20.89 -5.37 23.34
C ARG A 301 20.92 -6.14 22.02
N ALA A 302 20.33 -5.56 20.97
CA ALA A 302 20.32 -6.14 19.63
C ALA A 302 21.75 -6.31 19.08
N ILE A 303 22.59 -5.28 19.26
CA ILE A 303 23.99 -5.28 18.81
C ILE A 303 24.81 -6.36 19.54
N ASN A 304 24.61 -6.53 20.84
CA ASN A 304 25.31 -7.57 21.59
C ASN A 304 24.89 -8.99 21.17
N ILE A 305 23.60 -9.23 20.88
CA ILE A 305 23.14 -10.50 20.32
C ILE A 305 23.73 -10.73 18.93
N LEU A 306 23.88 -9.68 18.12
CA LEU A 306 24.54 -9.75 16.82
C LEU A 306 26.01 -10.15 16.94
N ALA A 307 26.76 -9.61 17.91
CA ALA A 307 28.14 -10.01 18.16
C ALA A 307 28.26 -11.52 18.42
N GLU A 308 27.35 -12.08 19.23
CA GLU A 308 27.29 -13.53 19.48
C GLU A 308 26.93 -14.32 18.20
N ALA A 309 25.98 -13.82 17.40
CA ALA A 309 25.63 -14.42 16.12
C ALA A 309 26.81 -14.44 15.14
N ILE A 310 27.56 -13.34 15.06
CA ILE A 310 28.77 -13.22 14.22
C ILE A 310 29.79 -14.27 14.64
N LYS A 311 30.12 -14.29 15.94
CA LYS A 311 31.11 -15.20 16.51
C LYS A 311 30.77 -16.68 16.27
N GLU A 312 29.51 -17.07 16.46
CA GLU A 312 29.13 -18.49 16.44
C GLU A 312 28.58 -19.00 15.10
N LYS A 313 27.90 -18.14 14.32
CA LYS A 313 27.03 -18.57 13.21
C LYS A 313 27.30 -17.89 11.87
N LEU A 314 27.99 -16.76 11.83
CA LEU A 314 28.21 -15.99 10.59
C LEU A 314 29.71 -15.86 10.26
N PRO A 315 30.44 -16.98 10.03
CA PRO A 315 31.88 -16.95 9.78
C PRO A 315 32.27 -16.30 8.44
N ASN A 316 31.31 -16.06 7.54
CA ASN A 316 31.56 -15.48 6.22
C ASN A 316 31.24 -13.98 6.15
N LEU A 317 30.81 -13.36 7.25
CA LEU A 317 30.38 -11.96 7.26
C LEU A 317 31.60 -11.04 7.08
N THR A 318 31.70 -10.41 5.90
CA THR A 318 32.82 -9.56 5.48
C THR A 318 32.40 -8.11 5.25
N THR A 319 31.11 -7.81 5.37
CA THR A 319 30.58 -6.44 5.34
C THR A 319 29.43 -6.32 6.33
N LEU A 320 29.59 -5.45 7.31
CA LEU A 320 28.58 -5.10 8.30
C LEU A 320 28.44 -3.57 8.32
N GLU A 321 27.28 -3.08 7.90
CA GLU A 321 26.94 -1.66 7.98
C GLU A 321 25.98 -1.43 9.15
N LEU A 322 26.47 -0.83 10.22
CA LEU A 322 25.81 -0.64 11.52
C LEU A 322 25.62 0.86 11.87
N ASN A 323 26.21 1.79 11.13
CA ASN A 323 26.12 3.23 11.43
C ASN A 323 24.66 3.73 11.59
N GLY A 324 24.44 4.75 12.40
CA GLY A 324 23.10 5.31 12.62
C GLY A 324 22.17 4.48 13.53
N ASN A 325 22.70 3.49 14.26
CA ASN A 325 21.93 2.76 15.28
C ASN A 325 22.12 3.37 16.67
N ARG A 326 21.31 2.93 17.65
CA ARG A 326 21.20 3.54 18.98
C ARG A 326 22.16 2.90 19.99
N ALA A 327 23.45 3.20 19.87
CA ALA A 327 24.49 2.78 20.80
C ALA A 327 25.71 3.71 20.70
N ASP A 328 26.48 3.85 21.78
CA ASP A 328 27.74 4.59 21.70
C ASP A 328 28.78 3.77 20.90
N PRO A 329 29.50 4.36 19.92
CA PRO A 329 30.60 3.68 19.20
C PRO A 329 31.71 3.10 20.09
N GLU A 330 31.82 3.57 21.33
CA GLU A 330 32.75 3.13 22.37
C GLU A 330 32.15 2.09 23.32
N ASP A 331 30.86 1.75 23.18
CA ASP A 331 30.20 0.77 24.05
C ASP A 331 30.82 -0.65 23.95
N GLU A 332 30.66 -1.41 25.04
CA GLU A 332 31.08 -2.81 25.11
C GLU A 332 30.40 -3.65 24.01
N CYS A 333 29.14 -3.36 23.66
CA CYS A 333 28.43 -4.09 22.62
C CYS A 333 29.09 -3.93 21.23
N VAL A 334 29.59 -2.74 20.89
CA VAL A 334 30.31 -2.47 19.64
C VAL A 334 31.70 -3.10 19.67
N THR A 335 32.37 -3.05 20.82
CA THR A 335 33.65 -3.75 21.02
C THR A 335 33.49 -5.26 20.82
N ASN A 336 32.41 -5.86 21.32
CA ASN A 336 32.10 -7.27 21.11
C ASN A 336 31.86 -7.61 19.63
N VAL A 337 31.25 -6.71 18.85
CA VAL A 337 31.11 -6.89 17.39
C VAL A 337 32.48 -6.89 16.72
N ARG A 338 33.35 -5.93 17.05
CA ARG A 338 34.72 -5.86 16.50
C ARG A 338 35.51 -7.14 16.82
N ASP A 339 35.49 -7.59 18.07
CA ASP A 339 36.15 -8.83 18.51
C ASP A 339 35.58 -10.08 17.80
N ALA A 340 34.27 -10.13 17.58
CA ALA A 340 33.62 -11.22 16.87
C ALA A 340 34.03 -11.28 15.39
N LEU A 341 34.11 -10.13 14.72
CA LEU A 341 34.60 -10.03 13.34
C LEU A 341 36.08 -10.38 13.23
N GLU A 342 36.91 -9.87 14.15
CA GLU A 342 38.34 -10.20 14.25
C GLU A 342 38.57 -11.70 14.45
N SER A 343 37.70 -12.38 15.20
CA SER A 343 37.81 -13.83 15.41
C SER A 343 37.64 -14.67 14.13
N HIS A 344 37.15 -14.05 13.05
CA HIS A 344 37.06 -14.63 11.71
C HIS A 344 38.01 -13.97 10.70
N ASP A 345 39.02 -13.22 11.16
CA ASP A 345 39.96 -12.44 10.33
C ASP A 345 39.27 -11.35 9.47
N HIS A 346 38.15 -10.79 9.93
CA HIS A 346 37.33 -9.80 9.21
C HIS A 346 37.30 -8.43 9.92
N ALA A 347 38.42 -7.98 10.49
CA ALA A 347 38.55 -6.71 11.21
C ALA A 347 37.95 -5.49 10.48
N ASP A 348 38.16 -5.45 9.16
CA ASP A 348 37.78 -4.34 8.28
C ASP A 348 36.31 -4.42 7.79
N ALA A 349 35.53 -5.39 8.28
CA ALA A 349 34.16 -5.60 7.80
C ALA A 349 33.15 -4.58 8.33
N LEU A 350 33.41 -3.96 9.49
CA LEU A 350 32.53 -2.97 10.11
C LEU A 350 32.72 -1.59 9.48
N ASP A 351 31.62 -0.90 9.19
CA ASP A 351 31.65 0.48 8.69
C ASP A 351 32.09 1.51 9.73
N GLU A 352 32.31 2.74 9.26
CA GLU A 352 32.54 3.88 10.16
C GLU A 352 31.25 4.18 10.94
N LEU A 353 31.39 4.46 12.24
CA LEU A 353 30.27 4.64 13.20
C LEU A 353 30.16 6.10 13.66
N ASP A 354 30.22 7.04 12.74
CA ASP A 354 30.27 8.49 13.00
C ASP A 354 28.89 9.14 13.24
N ASP A 355 27.80 8.48 12.83
CA ASP A 355 26.42 8.97 12.93
C ASP A 355 25.58 8.14 13.93
N MET A 356 26.21 7.43 14.87
CA MET A 356 25.48 6.66 15.88
C MET A 356 24.63 7.55 16.80
N GLU A 357 23.44 7.08 17.14
CA GLU A 357 22.50 7.79 18.00
C GLU A 357 22.73 7.41 19.48
N GLU A 358 22.74 8.41 20.37
CA GLU A 358 22.83 8.18 21.81
C GLU A 358 21.54 7.51 22.31
N PHE A 359 21.67 6.41 23.06
CA PHE A 359 20.53 5.66 23.57
C PHE A 359 20.05 6.28 24.89
N ASP A 360 18.88 6.94 24.88
CA ASP A 360 18.20 7.40 26.10
C ASP A 360 17.42 6.22 26.71
N GLU A 361 17.98 5.61 27.75
CA GLU A 361 17.37 4.52 28.52
C GLU A 361 15.99 4.90 29.07
N GLU A 362 15.80 6.15 29.51
CA GLU A 362 14.50 6.59 30.06
C GLU A 362 13.45 6.75 28.95
N GLU A 363 13.85 7.16 27.76
CA GLU A 363 12.96 7.23 26.60
C GLU A 363 12.58 5.82 26.13
N ALA A 364 13.55 4.89 26.06
CA ALA A 364 13.30 3.51 25.67
C ALA A 364 12.40 2.76 26.66
N GLU A 365 12.57 2.96 27.97
CA GLU A 365 11.69 2.37 28.99
C GLU A 365 10.25 2.92 28.88
N ARG A 366 10.09 4.23 28.66
CA ARG A 366 8.75 4.83 28.44
C ARG A 366 8.10 4.31 27.16
N GLU A 367 8.86 4.16 26.07
CA GLU A 367 8.36 3.58 24.81
C GLU A 367 7.98 2.10 24.97
N GLU A 368 8.75 1.32 25.75
CA GLU A 368 8.44 -0.08 26.06
C GLU A 368 7.18 -0.21 26.93
N GLU A 369 7.03 0.61 27.98
CA GLU A 369 5.82 0.65 28.82
C GLU A 369 4.59 1.03 28.01
N GLU A 370 4.67 2.07 27.15
CA GLU A 370 3.56 2.44 26.27
C GLU A 370 3.21 1.34 25.25
N ALA A 371 4.20 0.59 24.76
CA ALA A 371 4.00 -0.51 23.83
C ALA A 371 3.44 -1.77 24.51
N GLU A 372 3.80 -2.04 25.77
CA GLU A 372 3.24 -3.15 26.55
C GLU A 372 1.80 -2.88 26.97
N VAL A 373 1.45 -1.63 27.34
CA VAL A 373 0.05 -1.22 27.58
C VAL A 373 -0.80 -1.46 26.33
N LYS A 374 -0.29 -1.11 25.14
CA LYS A 374 -0.99 -1.37 23.86
C LYS A 374 -1.09 -2.85 23.49
N ARG A 375 -0.18 -3.71 23.97
CA ARG A 375 -0.24 -5.17 23.75
C ARG A 375 -1.10 -5.91 24.75
N GLY A 376 -1.15 -5.46 26.01
CA GLY A 376 -2.03 -6.01 27.03
C GLY A 376 -3.50 -5.89 26.62
N ASP A 377 -3.89 -4.73 26.07
CA ASP A 377 -5.23 -4.52 25.50
C ASP A 377 -5.51 -5.41 24.27
N ALA A 378 -4.48 -5.78 23.51
CA ALA A 378 -4.64 -6.63 22.31
C ALA A 378 -4.65 -8.13 22.62
N SER A 379 -3.95 -8.60 23.66
CA SER A 379 -3.95 -10.01 24.08
C SER A 379 -5.26 -10.42 24.76
N ASP A 380 -5.92 -9.50 25.46
CA ASP A 380 -7.24 -9.73 26.06
C ASP A 380 -8.33 -9.88 24.96
N GLU A 381 -8.19 -9.18 23.84
CA GLU A 381 -9.06 -9.36 22.66
C GLU A 381 -8.84 -10.68 21.89
N GLU A 382 -7.66 -11.28 21.95
CA GLU A 382 -7.36 -12.57 21.29
C GLU A 382 -7.79 -13.78 22.13
N GLU A 383 -7.68 -13.72 23.48
CA GLU A 383 -8.26 -14.73 24.37
C GLU A 383 -9.80 -14.72 24.36
N GLU A 384 -10.45 -13.56 24.17
CA GLU A 384 -11.90 -13.48 23.95
C GLU A 384 -12.32 -14.10 22.60
N LYS A 385 -11.49 -14.01 21.56
CA LYS A 385 -11.76 -14.59 20.23
C LYS A 385 -11.61 -16.12 20.20
N GLU A 386 -10.71 -16.71 20.99
CA GLU A 386 -10.63 -18.19 21.13
C GLU A 386 -11.79 -18.75 21.97
N LYS A 387 -12.20 -18.05 23.04
CA LYS A 387 -13.40 -18.42 23.82
C LYS A 387 -14.70 -18.24 23.03
N GLU A 388 -14.77 -17.26 22.11
CA GLU A 388 -15.89 -17.13 21.15
C GLU A 388 -15.90 -18.23 20.07
N LYS A 389 -14.73 -18.76 19.68
CA LYS A 389 -14.63 -19.86 18.72
C LYS A 389 -15.11 -21.18 19.32
N ASP A 390 -14.77 -21.47 20.57
CA ASP A 390 -15.27 -22.66 21.27
C ASP A 390 -16.79 -22.59 21.54
N ASN A 391 -17.33 -21.39 21.80
CA ASN A 391 -18.78 -21.15 21.89
C ASN A 391 -19.50 -21.21 20.52
N LYS A 392 -18.86 -20.80 19.42
CA LYS A 392 -19.41 -20.92 18.06
C LYS A 392 -19.34 -22.35 17.51
N VAL A 393 -18.34 -23.15 17.88
CA VAL A 393 -18.26 -24.57 17.51
C VAL A 393 -19.30 -25.38 18.30
N THR A 394 -19.51 -25.11 19.59
CA THR A 394 -20.59 -25.75 20.35
C THR A 394 -21.99 -25.30 19.89
N ALA A 395 -22.17 -24.05 19.46
CA ALA A 395 -23.43 -23.56 18.87
C ALA A 395 -23.70 -24.13 17.46
N GLN A 396 -22.68 -24.25 16.59
CA GLN A 396 -22.81 -24.87 15.25
C GLN A 396 -22.98 -26.39 15.31
N VAL A 397 -22.41 -27.04 16.32
CA VAL A 397 -22.65 -28.47 16.58
C VAL A 397 -24.07 -28.67 17.11
N ASN A 398 -24.62 -27.77 17.92
CA ASN A 398 -26.01 -27.83 18.40
C ASN A 398 -27.05 -27.53 17.30
N GLU A 399 -26.83 -26.54 16.42
CA GLU A 399 -27.72 -26.29 15.27
C GLU A 399 -27.70 -27.44 14.26
N LYS A 400 -26.52 -28.03 13.98
CA LYS A 400 -26.43 -29.23 13.15
C LYS A 400 -26.92 -30.50 13.86
N LEU A 401 -26.91 -30.53 15.19
CA LEU A 401 -27.53 -31.61 15.96
C LEU A 401 -29.05 -31.50 15.94
N ASP A 402 -29.65 -30.31 15.94
CA ASP A 402 -31.10 -30.14 15.87
C ASP A 402 -31.64 -30.50 14.46
N ASP A 403 -30.95 -30.09 13.40
CA ASP A 403 -31.30 -30.51 12.02
C ASP A 403 -31.07 -32.01 11.79
N ALA A 404 -30.00 -32.57 12.37
CA ALA A 404 -29.78 -34.01 12.35
C ALA A 404 -30.74 -34.75 13.27
N ALA A 405 -31.17 -34.16 14.40
CA ALA A 405 -32.10 -34.74 15.37
C ALA A 405 -33.54 -34.72 14.88
N ASP A 406 -33.95 -33.78 14.03
CA ASP A 406 -35.25 -33.82 13.36
C ASP A 406 -35.27 -34.92 12.27
N MET A 407 -34.18 -35.06 11.51
CA MET A 407 -34.01 -36.17 10.56
C MET A 407 -33.83 -37.53 11.26
N LEU A 408 -33.20 -37.56 12.44
CA LEU A 408 -33.04 -38.74 13.27
C LEU A 408 -34.32 -39.01 14.08
N ALA A 409 -35.16 -38.03 14.43
CA ALA A 409 -36.44 -38.22 15.12
C ALA A 409 -37.48 -38.86 14.20
N GLU A 410 -37.41 -38.58 12.90
CA GLU A 410 -38.21 -39.25 11.87
C GLU A 410 -37.71 -40.70 11.62
N LEU A 411 -36.42 -40.97 11.84
CA LEU A 411 -35.80 -42.30 11.72
C LEU A 411 -35.82 -43.12 13.03
N MET A 412 -35.78 -42.47 14.20
CA MET A 412 -35.80 -43.03 15.56
C MET A 412 -37.21 -43.12 16.13
N GLY A 413 -38.19 -42.39 15.59
CA GLY A 413 -39.62 -42.71 15.80
C GLY A 413 -39.96 -44.15 15.38
N LYS A 414 -39.14 -44.75 14.51
CA LYS A 414 -39.19 -46.17 14.11
C LYS A 414 -38.25 -47.08 14.90
N LEU A 415 -37.42 -46.55 15.80
CA LEU A 415 -36.42 -47.30 16.59
C LEU A 415 -36.61 -47.19 18.12
N LEU A 416 -37.49 -46.29 18.60
CA LEU A 416 -37.78 -46.03 20.03
C LEU A 416 -38.67 -47.09 20.72
N ILE A 417 -38.61 -48.35 20.29
CA ILE A 417 -39.11 -49.51 21.03
C ILE A 417 -37.99 -50.13 21.88
N ILE A 418 -36.73 -49.73 21.68
CA ILE A 418 -35.58 -50.35 22.32
C ILE A 418 -34.77 -49.25 23.03
N MET A 419 -34.46 -49.48 24.30
CA MET A 419 -33.57 -48.66 25.16
C MET A 419 -34.18 -47.43 25.83
N HIS A 420 -35.26 -47.69 26.56
CA HIS A 420 -35.48 -47.18 27.94
C HIS A 420 -34.35 -47.59 28.93
N PHE A 421 -33.08 -47.46 28.53
CA PHE A 421 -31.95 -47.83 29.39
C PHE A 421 -30.95 -46.68 29.39
N CYS A 422 -30.53 -46.32 30.59
CA CYS A 422 -29.49 -45.33 30.88
C CYS A 422 -29.97 -43.88 31.04
N LEU A 423 -30.95 -43.73 31.92
CA LEU A 423 -30.95 -42.69 32.95
C LEU A 423 -29.59 -42.67 33.71
N ALA A 424 -29.24 -41.50 34.24
CA ALA A 424 -28.27 -41.21 35.32
C ALA A 424 -26.87 -40.70 34.90
N LEU A 425 -26.65 -39.39 35.05
CA LEU A 425 -26.03 -38.80 36.25
C LEU A 425 -26.13 -37.26 36.11
N GLN A 426 -27.02 -36.62 36.87
CA GLN A 426 -26.71 -35.88 38.10
C GLN A 426 -25.89 -34.60 37.84
N LEU A 427 -26.53 -33.44 37.71
CA LEU A 427 -27.02 -32.59 38.82
C LEU A 427 -25.93 -32.22 39.82
N LEU A 428 -25.49 -30.96 39.76
CA LEU A 428 -25.36 -30.12 40.96
C LEU A 428 -25.76 -28.69 40.61
N PHE A 429 -26.84 -28.27 41.27
CA PHE A 429 -27.64 -27.06 41.11
C PHE A 429 -27.07 -25.95 42.06
N PRO A 430 -27.68 -24.75 42.18
CA PRO A 430 -27.09 -23.42 42.10
C PRO A 430 -27.24 -22.69 43.46
N LEU A 431 -27.06 -21.37 43.53
CA LEU A 431 -27.95 -20.53 44.36
C LEU A 431 -27.82 -19.02 44.02
N LEU A 432 -28.97 -18.44 43.60
CA LEU A 432 -29.51 -17.08 43.89
C LEU A 432 -28.66 -15.84 43.53
N TRP A 433 -28.93 -15.08 42.45
CA TRP A 433 -30.08 -14.23 42.07
C TRP A 433 -30.35 -13.01 42.98
N LEU A 434 -30.51 -11.84 42.32
CA LEU A 434 -30.86 -10.46 42.79
C LEU A 434 -29.62 -9.60 43.16
N VAL A 435 -29.33 -8.41 42.61
CA VAL A 435 -30.10 -7.29 42.01
C VAL A 435 -29.11 -6.46 41.16
N GLY A 436 -29.46 -5.92 39.99
CA GLY A 436 -29.51 -4.45 39.86
C GLY A 436 -28.88 -3.89 38.57
N PHE A 437 -29.69 -3.06 37.90
CA PHE A 437 -29.54 -2.35 36.63
C PHE A 437 -28.32 -1.40 36.43
N SER A 438 -27.90 -1.30 35.17
CA SER A 438 -27.65 -0.08 34.34
C SER A 438 -26.30 0.66 34.28
N ASN A 439 -26.00 1.02 33.01
CA ASN A 439 -25.17 2.08 32.42
C ASN A 439 -23.64 1.87 32.45
N ALA A 440 -23.02 1.65 31.28
CA ALA A 440 -22.74 2.64 30.23
C ALA A 440 -21.66 3.63 30.67
N VAL A 441 -20.44 3.25 30.30
CA VAL A 441 -19.22 4.01 30.00
C VAL A 441 -19.41 5.53 29.89
N GLU A 442 -18.70 6.26 30.75
CA GLU A 442 -18.16 7.58 30.46
C GLU A 442 -16.77 7.73 31.11
N LEU A 443 -15.78 8.04 30.23
CA LEU A 443 -14.63 8.95 30.40
C LEU A 443 -13.58 8.61 31.50
N GLN A 444 -12.27 8.63 31.25
CA GLN A 444 -11.51 9.68 30.58
C GLN A 444 -10.03 9.26 30.44
N ASN A 445 -9.44 9.47 29.26
CA ASN A 445 -7.99 9.65 29.14
C ASN A 445 -7.61 10.94 29.87
N SER A 446 -6.52 10.89 30.64
CA SER A 446 -5.86 12.05 31.20
C SER A 446 -4.36 11.96 30.98
N THR A 447 -3.87 12.61 29.93
CA THR A 447 -2.69 13.49 30.04
C THR A 447 -3.06 14.82 29.39
N SER A 448 -2.80 15.88 30.14
CA SER A 448 -3.23 17.24 29.88
C SER A 448 -2.55 17.85 28.65
N TYR A 449 -3.11 17.64 27.48
CA TYR A 449 -3.39 18.76 26.58
C TYR A 449 -4.81 19.18 26.85
N SER A 450 -5.08 20.49 26.92
CA SER A 450 -6.44 20.97 27.15
C SER A 450 -7.39 20.34 26.13
N HIS A 451 -8.27 19.44 26.59
CA HIS A 451 -9.41 18.88 25.85
C HIS A 451 -10.48 19.94 25.56
N SER A 452 -10.07 21.14 25.19
CA SER A 452 -10.90 22.01 24.38
C SER A 452 -10.84 21.46 22.97
N GLN A 453 -12.01 21.20 22.36
CA GLN A 453 -12.11 21.14 20.90
C GLN A 453 -11.22 22.23 20.29
N PRO A 454 -10.46 21.96 19.22
CA PRO A 454 -9.61 22.98 18.62
C PRO A 454 -10.49 24.18 18.31
N ALA A 455 -10.19 25.29 18.99
CA ALA A 455 -10.94 26.53 18.84
C ALA A 455 -11.02 26.85 17.35
N GLN A 456 -12.15 27.43 16.94
CA GLN A 456 -12.32 27.88 15.57
C GLN A 456 -11.08 28.68 15.13
N ARG A 457 -10.39 28.18 14.10
CA ARG A 457 -9.05 28.66 13.73
C ARG A 457 -9.08 30.01 13.02
N ILE A 458 -10.23 30.35 12.44
CA ILE A 458 -10.50 31.67 11.86
C ILE A 458 -11.56 32.40 12.68
N PRO A 459 -11.37 33.69 13.02
CA PRO A 459 -12.36 34.45 13.78
C PRO A 459 -13.72 34.52 13.08
N ASN A 460 -14.81 34.56 13.85
CA ASN A 460 -16.14 34.77 13.29
C ASN A 460 -16.38 36.25 12.95
N VAL A 461 -16.88 36.51 11.74
CA VAL A 461 -17.37 37.83 11.33
C VAL A 461 -18.90 37.83 11.46
N ASN A 462 -19.40 38.42 12.54
CA ASN A 462 -20.85 38.53 12.83
C ASN A 462 -21.30 40.00 12.97
N PRO A 463 -21.40 40.75 11.85
CA PRO A 463 -21.78 42.16 11.87
C PRO A 463 -23.25 42.32 12.29
N ALA A 464 -23.60 43.34 13.08
CA ALA A 464 -24.99 43.55 13.50
C ALA A 464 -25.95 43.68 12.29
N PRO A 465 -27.23 43.28 12.41
CA PRO A 465 -28.21 43.46 11.34
C PRO A 465 -28.25 44.91 10.83
N GLY A 466 -28.22 45.10 9.50
CA GLY A 466 -28.23 46.40 8.84
C GLY A 466 -26.85 47.06 8.67
N THR A 467 -25.77 46.42 9.15
CA THR A 467 -24.40 46.98 9.08
C THR A 467 -23.54 46.38 7.98
N ASN A 468 -23.97 45.28 7.35
CA ASN A 468 -23.23 44.63 6.27
C ASN A 468 -24.21 43.96 5.30
N ALA A 469 -24.31 44.51 4.08
CA ALA A 469 -25.27 44.08 3.08
C ALA A 469 -25.15 42.59 2.70
N LEU A 470 -23.93 42.04 2.68
CA LEU A 470 -23.72 40.62 2.38
C LEU A 470 -24.21 39.73 3.53
N ALA A 471 -23.83 40.03 4.77
CA ALA A 471 -24.33 39.31 5.94
C ALA A 471 -25.87 39.40 6.08
N ASP A 472 -26.46 40.55 5.79
CA ASP A 472 -27.91 40.75 5.84
C ASP A 472 -28.64 39.98 4.73
N SER A 473 -28.02 39.83 3.56
CA SER A 473 -28.55 38.96 2.50
C SER A 473 -28.59 37.49 2.94
N ILE A 474 -27.52 37.00 3.60
CA ILE A 474 -27.45 35.64 4.13
C ILE A 474 -28.52 35.41 5.22
N ARG A 475 -28.68 36.35 6.15
CA ARG A 475 -29.76 36.29 7.15
C ARG A 475 -31.13 36.17 6.52
N THR A 476 -31.39 36.97 5.49
CA THR A 476 -32.68 36.95 4.77
C THR A 476 -32.98 35.56 4.20
N GLU A 477 -31.96 34.86 3.72
CA GLU A 477 -32.09 33.50 3.16
C GLU A 477 -32.16 32.40 4.23
N GLN A 478 -31.76 32.70 5.48
CA GLN A 478 -31.61 31.74 6.57
C GLN A 478 -32.46 32.11 7.81
N ASN A 479 -33.67 32.62 7.60
CA ASN A 479 -34.63 32.95 8.67
C ASN A 479 -34.06 33.89 9.76
N GLY A 480 -33.19 34.82 9.37
CA GLY A 480 -32.69 35.90 10.22
C GLY A 480 -31.35 35.63 10.93
N THR A 481 -30.74 34.45 10.78
CA THR A 481 -29.50 34.09 11.48
C THR A 481 -28.33 33.82 10.53
N LEU A 482 -27.11 33.90 11.06
CA LEU A 482 -25.89 33.42 10.40
C LEU A 482 -25.46 32.12 11.07
N ARG A 483 -25.15 31.09 10.29
CA ARG A 483 -24.53 29.87 10.82
C ARG A 483 -23.03 30.09 11.05
N ALA A 484 -22.40 29.20 11.82
CA ALA A 484 -20.96 29.23 12.04
C ALA A 484 -20.14 29.24 10.74
N LEU A 485 -20.55 28.46 9.72
CA LEU A 485 -19.92 28.49 8.40
C LEU A 485 -20.03 29.86 7.71
N ASP A 486 -21.18 30.52 7.81
CA ASP A 486 -21.38 31.84 7.18
C ASP A 486 -20.46 32.89 7.81
N MET A 487 -20.38 32.91 9.15
CA MET A 487 -19.52 33.81 9.91
C MET A 487 -18.04 33.57 9.62
N ALA A 488 -17.64 32.31 9.41
CA ALA A 488 -16.30 31.93 9.01
C ALA A 488 -15.97 32.43 7.58
N LEU A 489 -16.87 32.23 6.62
CA LEU A 489 -16.70 32.65 5.23
C LEU A 489 -16.67 34.17 5.06
N LEU A 490 -17.39 34.93 5.89
CA LEU A 490 -17.45 36.40 5.83
C LEU A 490 -16.10 37.10 6.05
N ASN A 491 -15.06 36.38 6.51
CA ASN A 491 -13.67 36.86 6.44
C ASN A 491 -13.19 37.14 5.01
N SER A 492 -13.83 36.54 4.00
CA SER A 492 -13.52 36.72 2.58
C SER A 492 -14.80 36.97 1.77
N PRO A 493 -15.32 38.21 1.73
CA PRO A 493 -16.62 38.52 1.13
C PRO A 493 -16.79 38.09 -0.32
N GLN A 494 -15.74 38.21 -1.15
CA GLN A 494 -15.80 37.80 -2.56
C GLN A 494 -15.94 36.28 -2.71
N PHE A 495 -15.21 35.52 -1.89
CA PHE A 495 -15.38 34.06 -1.84
C PHE A 495 -16.74 33.68 -1.26
N THR A 496 -17.25 34.38 -0.25
CA THR A 496 -18.59 34.14 0.30
C THR A 496 -19.67 34.29 -0.79
N ILE A 497 -19.58 35.31 -1.64
CA ILE A 497 -20.52 35.53 -2.75
C ILE A 497 -20.48 34.35 -3.73
N GLY A 498 -19.29 33.96 -4.19
CA GLY A 498 -19.11 32.84 -5.12
C GLY A 498 -19.55 31.50 -4.52
N TRP A 499 -19.21 31.27 -3.25
CA TRP A 499 -19.63 30.10 -2.49
C TRP A 499 -21.16 30.00 -2.44
N ASN A 500 -21.83 31.05 -1.97
CA ASN A 500 -23.29 31.05 -1.85
C ASN A 500 -23.98 30.89 -3.21
N ALA A 501 -23.45 31.49 -4.27
CA ALA A 501 -23.96 31.32 -5.62
C ALA A 501 -23.89 29.85 -6.08
N LEU A 502 -22.75 29.18 -5.89
CA LEU A 502 -22.57 27.77 -6.25
C LEU A 502 -23.47 26.84 -5.44
N PHE A 503 -23.44 26.95 -4.11
CA PHE A 503 -24.20 26.06 -3.23
C PHE A 503 -25.72 26.31 -3.30
N ARG A 504 -26.15 27.49 -3.77
CA ARG A 504 -27.55 27.71 -4.15
C ARG A 504 -27.95 26.87 -5.35
N GLN A 505 -27.11 26.80 -6.39
CA GLN A 505 -27.41 25.96 -7.55
C GLN A 505 -27.48 24.49 -7.15
N ILE A 506 -26.52 24.02 -6.36
CA ILE A 506 -26.46 22.62 -5.93
C ILE A 506 -27.68 22.23 -5.08
N ARG A 507 -28.06 23.05 -4.10
CA ARG A 507 -29.12 22.70 -3.15
C ARG A 507 -30.54 22.94 -3.66
N TYR A 508 -30.75 23.98 -4.46
CA TYR A 508 -32.11 24.44 -4.79
C TYR A 508 -32.45 24.40 -6.28
N ASN A 509 -31.46 24.43 -7.17
CA ASN A 509 -31.68 24.46 -8.63
C ASN A 509 -31.10 23.25 -9.37
N SER A 510 -30.76 22.18 -8.66
CA SER A 510 -30.31 20.93 -9.28
C SER A 510 -31.49 20.04 -9.66
N THR A 511 -31.32 19.34 -10.77
CA THR A 511 -32.22 18.32 -11.30
C THR A 511 -31.98 16.92 -10.74
N ILE A 512 -30.95 16.73 -9.90
CA ILE A 512 -30.75 15.45 -9.21
C ILE A 512 -31.79 15.31 -8.07
N PRO A 513 -32.38 14.12 -7.88
CA PRO A 513 -33.31 13.89 -6.78
C PRO A 513 -32.71 14.25 -5.42
N GLY A 514 -33.53 14.80 -4.51
CA GLY A 514 -33.07 15.25 -3.20
C GLY A 514 -32.48 14.14 -2.35
N ASP A 515 -33.06 12.94 -2.38
CA ASP A 515 -32.53 11.77 -1.70
C ASP A 515 -31.12 11.42 -2.19
N ILE A 516 -30.86 11.43 -3.50
CA ILE A 516 -29.53 11.19 -4.08
C ILE A 516 -28.53 12.27 -3.69
N ARG A 517 -28.95 13.55 -3.72
CA ARG A 517 -28.12 14.69 -3.36
C ARG A 517 -27.67 14.59 -1.90
N GLU A 518 -28.62 14.49 -0.98
CA GLU A 518 -28.32 14.47 0.45
C GLU A 518 -27.60 13.18 0.86
N LEU A 519 -27.91 12.03 0.24
CA LEU A 519 -27.18 10.78 0.45
C LEU A 519 -25.69 10.94 0.14
N SER A 520 -25.37 11.58 -0.99
CA SER A 520 -24.00 11.82 -1.42
C SER A 520 -23.27 12.77 -0.45
N ILE A 521 -23.94 13.85 -0.03
CA ILE A 521 -23.40 14.83 0.92
C ILE A 521 -23.09 14.18 2.27
N LEU A 522 -24.02 13.39 2.80
CA LEU A 522 -23.89 12.71 4.09
C LEU A 522 -22.83 11.62 4.05
N ARG A 523 -22.71 10.88 2.94
CA ARG A 523 -21.62 9.90 2.77
C ARG A 523 -20.26 10.58 2.78
N ILE A 524 -20.09 11.70 2.10
CA ILE A 524 -18.83 12.47 2.13
C ILE A 524 -18.51 12.94 3.56
N ALA A 525 -19.51 13.43 4.27
CA ALA A 525 -19.34 13.86 5.67
C ALA A 525 -18.86 12.71 6.56
N ALA A 526 -19.45 11.52 6.41
CA ALA A 526 -19.03 10.32 7.14
C ALA A 526 -17.60 9.89 6.77
N LEU A 527 -17.26 9.86 5.48
CA LEU A 527 -15.94 9.45 4.98
C LEU A 527 -14.80 10.37 5.43
N GLN A 528 -15.06 11.67 5.54
CA GLN A 528 -14.06 12.67 5.93
C GLN A 528 -14.09 13.01 7.43
N GLY A 529 -15.04 12.46 8.20
CA GLY A 529 -15.20 12.83 9.61
C GLY A 529 -15.77 14.24 9.84
N ALA A 530 -16.49 14.83 8.88
CA ALA A 530 -16.98 16.20 8.95
C ALA A 530 -18.34 16.30 9.69
N ALA A 531 -18.32 16.30 11.02
CA ALA A 531 -19.54 16.33 11.86
C ALA A 531 -20.45 17.54 11.60
N TYR A 532 -19.89 18.73 11.39
CA TYR A 532 -20.68 19.93 11.08
C TYR A 532 -21.52 19.74 9.80
N GLN A 533 -20.92 19.21 8.73
CA GLN A 533 -21.63 18.93 7.48
C GLN A 533 -22.74 17.92 7.70
N TRP A 534 -22.48 16.85 8.47
CA TRP A 534 -23.50 15.86 8.80
C TRP A 534 -24.71 16.49 9.49
N GLN A 535 -24.48 17.28 10.55
CA GLN A 535 -25.55 17.89 11.34
C GLN A 535 -26.44 18.84 10.52
N GLN A 536 -25.84 19.60 9.60
CA GLN A 536 -26.60 20.51 8.74
C GLN A 536 -27.44 19.78 7.69
N HIS A 537 -27.07 18.55 7.31
CA HIS A 537 -27.67 17.82 6.20
C HIS A 537 -28.52 16.62 6.59
N GLU A 538 -28.40 16.06 7.80
CA GLU A 538 -29.14 14.85 8.18
C GLU A 538 -30.65 15.09 8.15
N SER A 539 -31.12 16.18 8.77
CA SER A 539 -32.54 16.54 8.81
C SER A 539 -33.10 16.84 7.41
N VAL A 540 -32.28 17.44 6.55
CA VAL A 540 -32.61 17.69 5.14
C VAL A 540 -32.72 16.36 4.39
N GLY A 541 -31.76 15.46 4.55
CA GLY A 541 -31.79 14.12 3.97
C GLY A 541 -33.04 13.33 4.37
N ARG A 542 -33.46 13.42 5.63
CA ARG A 542 -34.73 12.84 6.10
C ARG A 542 -35.94 13.46 5.41
N SER A 543 -35.97 14.79 5.28
CA SER A 543 -37.06 15.49 4.59
C SER A 543 -37.15 15.15 3.10
N GLU A 544 -36.03 14.75 2.49
CA GLU A 544 -35.93 14.31 1.10
C GLU A 544 -36.15 12.79 0.92
N GLY A 545 -36.41 12.06 2.01
CA GLY A 545 -36.83 10.65 1.97
C GLY A 545 -35.79 9.61 2.39
N LEU A 546 -34.63 10.02 2.92
CA LEU A 546 -33.65 9.06 3.47
C LEU A 546 -34.16 8.44 4.77
N THR A 547 -34.13 7.11 4.82
CA THR A 547 -34.57 6.33 5.98
C THR A 547 -33.49 6.28 7.06
N SER A 548 -33.88 6.08 8.33
CA SER A 548 -32.92 5.87 9.42
C SER A 548 -31.96 4.71 9.13
N THR A 549 -32.43 3.63 8.49
CA THR A 549 -31.58 2.50 8.08
C THR A 549 -30.48 2.94 7.10
N GLN A 550 -30.84 3.71 6.07
CA GLN A 550 -29.87 4.22 5.10
C GLN A 550 -28.86 5.16 5.77
N LEU A 551 -29.33 6.06 6.64
CA LEU A 551 -28.47 7.00 7.37
C LEU A 551 -27.47 6.26 8.29
N LYS A 552 -27.93 5.24 9.02
CA LYS A 552 -27.06 4.40 9.86
C LYS A 552 -26.00 3.68 9.02
N LEU A 553 -26.39 3.12 7.87
CA LEU A 553 -25.47 2.44 6.96
C LEU A 553 -24.43 3.40 6.38
N ILE A 554 -24.81 4.55 5.81
CA ILE A 554 -23.83 5.44 5.18
C ILE A 554 -22.88 6.12 6.18
N ARG A 555 -23.32 6.26 7.45
CA ARG A 555 -22.51 6.79 8.55
C ARG A 555 -21.47 5.79 9.06
N ASP A 556 -21.76 4.50 8.95
CA ASP A 556 -20.89 3.44 9.44
C ASP A 556 -19.56 3.43 8.65
N PRO A 557 -18.39 3.56 9.32
CA PRO A 557 -17.09 3.47 8.66
C PRO A 557 -16.85 2.11 7.98
N ALA A 558 -17.50 1.03 8.42
CA ALA A 558 -17.38 -0.30 7.83
C ALA A 558 -18.26 -0.51 6.58
N PHE A 559 -19.23 0.36 6.32
CA PHE A 559 -20.12 0.23 5.18
C PHE A 559 -19.38 0.42 3.85
N SER A 560 -19.61 -0.50 2.91
CA SER A 560 -19.08 -0.45 1.54
C SER A 560 -20.18 -0.67 0.50
N PRO A 561 -20.35 0.24 -0.48
CA PRO A 561 -21.33 0.06 -1.56
C PRO A 561 -20.86 -0.93 -2.64
N TYR A 562 -19.67 -1.55 -2.51
CA TYR A 562 -19.06 -2.43 -3.51
C TYR A 562 -19.27 -3.94 -3.27
N GLY A 563 -19.86 -4.33 -2.13
CA GLY A 563 -20.02 -5.74 -1.75
C GLY A 563 -20.98 -6.56 -2.64
N ALA A 564 -20.84 -7.88 -2.59
CA ALA A 564 -21.66 -8.84 -3.36
C ALA A 564 -23.15 -8.82 -2.99
N THR A 565 -23.47 -8.48 -1.74
CA THR A 565 -24.83 -8.25 -1.25
C THR A 565 -24.93 -6.81 -0.76
N VAL A 566 -25.27 -5.92 -1.69
CA VAL A 566 -25.62 -4.54 -1.32
C VAL A 566 -26.90 -4.56 -0.49
N PRO A 567 -26.97 -3.85 0.65
CA PRO A 567 -28.18 -3.85 1.47
C PRO A 567 -29.41 -3.43 0.66
N SER A 568 -30.50 -4.19 0.80
CA SER A 568 -31.80 -3.92 0.13
C SER A 568 -32.40 -2.55 0.47
N ALA A 569 -31.83 -1.86 1.45
CA ALA A 569 -32.18 -0.50 1.84
C ALA A 569 -31.90 0.56 0.76
N PHE A 570 -31.10 0.28 -0.27
CA PHE A 570 -30.76 1.25 -1.32
C PHE A 570 -31.23 0.80 -2.71
N ASN A 571 -31.69 1.75 -3.52
CA ASN A 571 -31.99 1.50 -4.93
C ASN A 571 -30.74 1.63 -5.83
N SER A 572 -30.84 1.23 -7.09
CA SER A 572 -29.70 1.21 -8.02
C SER A 572 -29.08 2.59 -8.27
N LYS A 573 -29.86 3.67 -8.27
CA LYS A 573 -29.37 5.04 -8.42
C LYS A 573 -28.59 5.49 -7.18
N GLN A 574 -29.12 5.21 -5.99
CA GLN A 574 -28.48 5.51 -4.71
C GLN A 574 -27.15 4.78 -4.57
N ILE A 575 -27.08 3.51 -4.99
CA ILE A 575 -25.84 2.73 -4.98
C ILE A 575 -24.81 3.27 -5.97
N ALA A 576 -25.24 3.65 -7.18
CA ALA A 576 -24.33 4.25 -8.14
C ALA A 576 -23.79 5.61 -7.63
N ALA A 577 -24.63 6.43 -7.00
CA ALA A 577 -24.22 7.67 -6.37
C ALA A 577 -23.26 7.45 -5.19
N LEU A 578 -23.51 6.45 -4.33
CA LEU A 578 -22.61 6.09 -3.22
C LEU A 578 -21.25 5.59 -3.71
N LYS A 579 -21.22 4.71 -4.72
CA LYS A 579 -19.96 4.26 -5.34
C LYS A 579 -19.18 5.43 -5.93
N PHE A 580 -19.88 6.36 -6.59
CA PHE A 580 -19.23 7.55 -7.14
C PHE A 580 -18.72 8.48 -6.03
N ALA A 581 -19.50 8.70 -4.98
CA ALA A 581 -19.11 9.52 -3.83
C ALA A 581 -17.89 8.92 -3.09
N ASP A 582 -17.87 7.62 -2.83
CA ASP A 582 -16.73 6.92 -2.24
C ASP A 582 -15.48 7.04 -3.13
N ALA A 583 -15.61 6.73 -4.42
CA ALA A 583 -14.51 6.78 -5.37
C ALA A 583 -13.92 8.18 -5.52
N SER A 584 -14.76 9.20 -5.72
CA SER A 584 -14.33 10.59 -5.91
C SER A 584 -13.82 11.26 -4.64
N THR A 585 -14.18 10.75 -3.46
CA THR A 585 -13.69 11.28 -2.17
C THR A 585 -12.34 10.69 -1.80
N ARG A 586 -12.14 9.39 -2.04
CA ARG A 586 -10.93 8.66 -1.66
C ARG A 586 -9.82 8.71 -2.72
N ASN A 587 -10.16 8.91 -3.99
CA ASN A 587 -9.20 8.82 -5.11
C ASN A 587 -9.16 10.11 -5.93
N SER A 588 -8.03 10.34 -6.62
CA SER A 588 -7.85 11.46 -7.56
C SER A 588 -8.45 11.22 -8.95
N HIS A 589 -8.91 9.98 -9.24
CA HIS A 589 -9.61 9.58 -10.45
C HIS A 589 -10.75 8.63 -10.10
N VAL A 590 -11.84 8.70 -10.86
CA VAL A 590 -12.96 7.74 -10.80
C VAL A 590 -12.73 6.68 -11.87
N TYR A 591 -12.71 5.41 -11.47
CA TYR A 591 -12.50 4.27 -12.37
C TYR A 591 -13.65 4.10 -13.36
N ASP A 592 -13.35 3.54 -14.54
CA ASP A 592 -14.31 3.37 -15.64
C ASP A 592 -15.53 2.54 -15.25
N ASP A 593 -15.38 1.52 -14.40
CA ASP A 593 -16.48 0.69 -13.93
C ASP A 593 -17.47 1.49 -13.06
N VAL A 594 -16.95 2.35 -12.17
CA VAL A 594 -17.75 3.27 -11.36
C VAL A 594 -18.43 4.32 -12.24
N TRP A 595 -17.69 4.89 -13.19
CA TRP A 595 -18.22 5.87 -14.14
C TRP A 595 -19.33 5.27 -15.02
N ASN A 596 -19.10 4.11 -15.61
CA ASN A 596 -20.07 3.42 -16.47
C ASN A 596 -21.30 2.99 -15.66
N GLY A 597 -21.10 2.54 -14.42
CA GLY A 597 -22.19 2.23 -13.49
C GLY A 597 -23.05 3.46 -13.19
N LEU A 598 -22.42 4.62 -12.96
CA LEU A 598 -23.11 5.88 -12.75
C LEU A 598 -23.86 6.35 -14.00
N ALA A 599 -23.19 6.39 -15.15
CA ALA A 599 -23.76 6.84 -16.42
C ALA A 599 -24.97 5.98 -16.84
N LYS A 600 -24.95 4.68 -16.53
CA LYS A 600 -26.09 3.79 -16.75
C LYS A 600 -27.33 4.18 -15.93
N GLN A 601 -27.14 4.68 -14.71
CA GLN A 601 -28.23 5.05 -13.80
C GLN A 601 -28.72 6.50 -14.03
N PHE A 602 -27.86 7.36 -14.57
CA PHE A 602 -28.13 8.77 -14.85
C PHE A 602 -27.84 9.09 -16.32
N PRO A 603 -28.66 8.63 -17.29
CA PRO A 603 -28.37 8.84 -18.72
C PRO A 603 -28.42 10.31 -19.17
N ASN A 604 -28.91 11.22 -18.33
CA ASN A 604 -28.92 12.64 -18.58
C ASN A 604 -27.57 13.27 -18.18
N ALA A 605 -26.83 13.79 -19.16
CA ALA A 605 -25.55 14.45 -18.95
C ALA A 605 -25.61 15.62 -17.96
N GLN A 606 -26.74 16.35 -17.90
CA GLN A 606 -26.96 17.40 -16.92
C GLN A 606 -26.97 16.82 -15.49
N GLN A 607 -27.73 15.76 -15.24
CA GLN A 607 -27.81 15.13 -13.92
C GLN A 607 -26.47 14.53 -13.49
N ILE A 608 -25.73 13.90 -14.39
CA ILE A 608 -24.36 13.42 -14.10
C ILE A 608 -23.47 14.60 -13.70
N THR A 609 -23.48 15.67 -14.50
CA THR A 609 -22.65 16.85 -14.25
C THR A 609 -22.97 17.47 -12.89
N GLU A 610 -24.26 17.61 -12.57
CA GLU A 610 -24.72 18.15 -11.29
C GLU A 610 -24.36 17.25 -10.10
N LEU A 611 -24.41 15.92 -10.25
CA LEU A 611 -23.96 14.99 -9.22
C LEU A 611 -22.44 15.04 -9.00
N VAL A 612 -21.66 15.11 -10.09
CA VAL A 612 -20.20 15.29 -10.04
C VAL A 612 -19.85 16.60 -9.32
N LEU A 613 -20.52 17.69 -9.67
CA LEU A 613 -20.36 18.99 -9.01
C LEU A 613 -20.77 18.94 -7.54
N THR A 614 -21.86 18.24 -7.21
CA THR A 614 -22.31 18.05 -5.82
C THR A 614 -21.22 17.36 -5.00
N VAL A 615 -20.74 16.20 -5.46
CA VAL A 615 -19.71 15.44 -4.73
C VAL A 615 -18.41 16.22 -4.62
N SER A 616 -17.97 16.88 -5.70
CA SER A 616 -16.75 17.69 -5.70
C SER A 616 -16.86 18.88 -4.76
N ALA A 617 -17.99 19.60 -4.79
CA ALA A 617 -18.22 20.77 -3.96
C ALA A 617 -18.32 20.40 -2.48
N TYR A 618 -18.95 19.29 -2.10
CA TYR A 618 -19.01 18.88 -0.69
C TYR A 618 -17.73 18.24 -0.17
N ASN A 619 -16.87 17.73 -1.06
CA ASN A 619 -15.47 17.46 -0.72
C ASN A 619 -14.69 18.76 -0.44
N LEU A 620 -14.98 19.85 -1.14
CA LEU A 620 -14.45 21.19 -0.81
C LEU A 620 -15.01 21.70 0.54
N VAL A 621 -16.32 21.54 0.80
CA VAL A 621 -16.95 21.95 2.07
C VAL A 621 -16.30 21.26 3.26
N SER A 622 -16.27 19.93 3.28
CA SER A 622 -15.67 19.14 4.37
C SER A 622 -14.23 19.52 4.65
N ARG A 623 -13.40 19.67 3.61
CA ARG A 623 -12.00 20.11 3.76
C ARG A 623 -11.89 21.51 4.34
N PHE A 624 -12.75 22.44 3.94
CA PHE A 624 -12.78 23.78 4.54
C PHE A 624 -13.21 23.73 6.01
N LEU A 625 -14.30 23.02 6.33
CA LEU A 625 -14.86 22.90 7.68
C LEU A 625 -13.83 22.35 8.67
N LEU A 626 -13.14 21.28 8.29
CA LEU A 626 -12.12 20.61 9.10
C LEU A 626 -10.87 21.48 9.23
N ALA A 627 -10.41 22.11 8.14
CA ALA A 627 -9.21 22.94 8.15
C ALA A 627 -9.32 24.13 9.10
N VAL A 628 -10.51 24.74 9.20
CA VAL A 628 -10.72 25.95 10.01
C VAL A 628 -11.47 25.69 11.33
N SER A 629 -11.80 24.44 11.63
CA SER A 629 -12.59 24.03 12.80
C SER A 629 -13.86 24.87 12.97
N VAL A 630 -14.71 24.92 11.93
CA VAL A 630 -15.97 25.66 12.00
C VAL A 630 -16.78 25.18 13.21
N ASP A 631 -17.27 26.12 14.02
CA ASP A 631 -18.01 25.87 15.27
C ASP A 631 -17.20 25.11 16.35
N GLY A 632 -15.89 24.94 16.15
CA GLY A 632 -15.05 24.18 17.06
C GLY A 632 -15.43 22.69 17.10
N VAL A 633 -15.82 22.10 15.97
CA VAL A 633 -16.25 20.68 15.91
C VAL A 633 -15.44 19.84 14.93
N ALA A 634 -14.20 20.26 14.60
CA ALA A 634 -13.33 19.50 13.68
C ALA A 634 -12.94 18.11 14.22
N GLU A 635 -12.86 17.95 15.53
CA GLU A 635 -12.53 16.67 16.19
C GLU A 635 -13.79 15.94 16.71
N MET A 636 -14.97 16.55 16.54
CA MET A 636 -16.23 15.89 16.87
C MET A 636 -16.46 14.72 15.92
N GLN A 637 -16.72 13.54 16.47
CA GLN A 637 -17.14 12.40 15.66
C GLN A 637 -18.48 12.70 14.98
N VAL A 638 -18.63 12.23 13.74
CA VAL A 638 -19.89 12.33 12.99
C VAL A 638 -21.01 11.65 13.80
N PRO A 639 -22.10 12.34 14.16
CA PRO A 639 -23.15 11.76 15.00
C PRO A 639 -23.74 10.48 14.42
N TYR A 640 -24.06 9.50 15.27
CA TYR A 640 -24.90 8.38 14.83
C TYR A 640 -26.36 8.87 14.68
N PRO A 641 -26.99 8.67 13.51
CA PRO A 641 -28.37 9.09 13.30
C PRO A 641 -29.32 8.29 14.21
N THR A 642 -30.24 9.00 14.85
CA THR A 642 -31.27 8.41 15.75
C THR A 642 -32.26 7.54 14.98
#